data_AF-A0A502E0X0-F1
#
_entry.id   AF-A0A502E0X0-F1
#
_cell.length_a   1.000
_cell.length_b   1.000
_cell.length_c   1.000
_cell.angle_alpha   90.00
_cell.angle_beta   90.00
_cell.angle_gamma   90.00
#
_symmetry.space_group_name_H-M   'P 1'
#
loop_
_entity.id
_entity.type
_entity.pdbx_description
1 polymer ?
#
loop_
_entity_poly.entity_id
_entity_poly.type
_entity_poly.pdbx_seq_one_letter_code
_entity_poly.pdbx_strand_id
1 'polypeptide(L)'
;MRMVDRLLLHRAPRAVSATPHRSNGADATGNSRLRLRLSTESTAEACKWRSWSCRGSATRQHAGVIRLNFSPRAGLRIRWPRFTSQETAISVFASATARLTVFDPGLVRARRGVRAVGATVLAWATMLTITAAFDVADPARITLFAAGAAFEGALLAPDPRPRDRVRTLGWAAVVCAAAVFATVQLTLVAAWLAAVALVILMFSSYALRPWSTRLAGLALMGAITVYITGGGHITVGRIGWFALAAAIGFGWLAIWESVILPEEPLHSLQRSVQAFALRTSAAVTGVVDVLNTVRDGAPSDRARKTLRADLDRVRACRAAIERQSPGAVVAGFGHAEADHLRVALHSVQKGLEDMAEQVDQPGWVRSLPDELGWSMTSTLHGLAVAVRDDRDEESRAIAARRTQVLRVHVHDALTQATTTEAAPFEPTTLLAALTLLGGGEVVAQSITRARTLTATIPESVSPVAAGEPASQSDRKSLSPSMALAIQAVVAALTAGVLARVIGNEQSLVVAWTAFVIIAGSAGLSTRRALVRIPATILGAVGGVLLAATVPDTLGWTIAVVAVGVFFTIVSAPVSYPAMVFWMSIAFVPLFATEGRYLDLIWDKTVAALIGGCIAGLVALTVVPIRSAREVRPAILSYLTALDAALASHLPGHEHEVAVAEAGLDSAHVAFAAMVTSAASETNLFAQAETATNDVTVRVDAVHEAYQRLTPLLSDSARLLHGWSDDQVARGIRRLREATERAESSARGEAGRSTDRDETAVDAADAAGLEVSDALRRVENLHATLTQLAQVLCSHAALPDATR
;
A
#
# COMPACT_ATOMS: atom_id res chain seq x y z
N MET A 1 -3.16 9.10 46.87
CA MET A 1 -3.03 9.40 48.31
C MET A 1 -1.95 8.48 48.90
N ARG A 2 -0.76 9.04 49.12
CA ARG A 2 0.41 8.56 49.91
C ARG A 2 0.88 7.10 49.76
N MET A 3 1.97 6.89 49.01
CA MET A 3 3.24 6.36 49.54
C MET A 3 4.34 6.47 48.46
N VAL A 4 4.99 7.63 48.42
CA VAL A 4 6.26 7.89 47.73
C VAL A 4 7.04 8.75 48.70
N ASP A 5 8.05 8.19 49.37
CA ASP A 5 9.23 8.96 49.78
C ASP A 5 10.34 8.10 50.43
N ARG A 6 11.59 8.56 50.20
CA ARG A 6 12.87 8.23 50.87
C ARG A 6 13.66 6.98 50.44
N LEU A 7 14.73 7.22 49.67
CA LEU A 7 16.10 7.39 50.21
C LEU A 7 17.12 7.85 49.12
N LEU A 8 17.54 9.12 49.24
CA LEU A 8 18.90 9.72 49.09
C LEU A 8 19.63 9.60 47.73
N LEU A 9 20.02 10.64 46.95
CA LEU A 9 20.39 12.06 47.11
C LEU A 9 21.66 12.41 47.94
N HIS A 10 22.76 12.72 47.24
CA HIS A 10 23.73 13.82 47.46
C HIS A 10 24.86 13.68 46.41
N ARG A 11 25.43 14.68 45.73
CA ARG A 11 25.61 16.13 45.95
C ARG A 11 26.07 16.76 44.60
N ALA A 12 25.70 18.00 44.34
CA ALA A 12 26.41 18.96 43.49
C ALA A 12 26.73 20.20 44.36
N PRO A 13 27.28 21.35 43.90
CA PRO A 13 28.00 21.68 42.65
C PRO A 13 29.29 22.51 42.95
N ARG A 14 30.04 22.95 41.91
CA ARG A 14 30.77 24.24 41.93
C ARG A 14 31.21 24.68 40.52
N ALA A 15 30.91 25.94 40.20
CA ALA A 15 31.38 26.69 39.04
C ALA A 15 32.46 27.69 39.49
N VAL A 16 33.49 27.95 38.66
CA VAL A 16 34.32 29.18 38.69
C VAL A 16 34.82 29.49 37.27
N SER A 17 34.87 30.78 36.98
CA SER A 17 35.08 31.53 35.74
C SER A 17 36.54 31.97 35.45
N ALA A 18 36.80 32.27 34.17
CA ALA A 18 37.61 33.38 33.60
C ALA A 18 39.17 33.37 33.58
N THR A 19 39.73 33.20 32.36
CA THR A 19 40.75 34.02 31.60
C THR A 19 42.08 34.50 32.23
N PRO A 20 43.06 35.07 31.47
CA PRO A 20 43.76 34.65 30.23
C PRO A 20 45.31 34.83 30.35
N HIS A 21 46.12 34.39 29.35
CA HIS A 21 47.44 35.00 29.13
C HIS A 21 47.91 34.92 27.66
N ARG A 22 48.21 36.09 27.10
CA ARG A 22 49.01 36.37 25.90
C ARG A 22 50.50 36.40 26.27
N SER A 23 51.40 35.97 25.37
CA SER A 23 52.33 36.84 24.59
C SER A 23 53.65 36.15 24.19
N ASN A 24 54.06 36.40 22.93
CA ASN A 24 55.43 36.47 22.36
C ASN A 24 56.25 35.16 22.25
N GLY A 25 57.04 34.89 21.20
CA GLY A 25 57.44 35.63 20.01
C GLY A 25 58.84 35.17 19.54
N ALA A 26 59.01 35.03 18.22
CA ALA A 26 60.23 35.14 17.40
C ALA A 26 61.30 34.00 17.30
N ASP A 27 61.52 33.62 16.04
CA ASP A 27 62.76 33.37 15.26
C ASP A 27 63.73 32.20 15.57
N ALA A 28 63.87 31.27 14.60
CA ALA A 28 64.99 31.23 13.62
C ALA A 28 65.22 29.84 12.98
N THR A 29 65.17 29.81 11.63
CA THR A 29 65.99 29.05 10.66
C THR A 29 66.39 27.57 10.89
N GLY A 30 66.12 26.69 9.90
CA GLY A 30 66.89 25.43 9.78
C GLY A 30 66.31 24.27 8.95
N ASN A 31 66.08 24.48 7.65
CA ASN A 31 66.24 23.52 6.53
C ASN A 31 66.18 21.99 6.80
N SER A 32 65.16 21.28 6.28
CA SER A 32 65.34 19.99 5.58
C SER A 32 64.07 19.45 4.88
N ARG A 33 64.24 19.26 3.56
CA ARG A 33 63.48 18.52 2.55
C ARG A 33 62.41 17.52 3.05
N LEU A 34 61.18 17.65 2.52
CA LEU A 34 60.21 16.55 2.41
C LEU A 34 59.44 16.64 1.09
N ARG A 35 59.57 15.57 0.29
CA ARG A 35 58.88 15.36 -0.99
C ARG A 35 57.39 15.16 -0.73
N LEU A 36 56.54 16.01 -1.32
CA LEU A 36 55.10 15.79 -1.46
C LEU A 36 54.81 15.22 -2.85
N ARG A 37 54.29 13.99 -2.89
CA ARG A 37 53.59 13.42 -4.06
C ARG A 37 52.09 13.56 -3.80
N LEU A 38 51.45 14.45 -4.54
CA LEU A 38 50.01 14.54 -4.65
C LEU A 38 49.53 13.37 -5.53
N SER A 39 48.59 12.58 -5.01
CA SER A 39 47.86 11.56 -5.76
C SER A 39 46.42 12.03 -5.92
N THR A 40 46.10 12.48 -7.13
CA THR A 40 44.74 12.68 -7.65
C THR A 40 44.22 11.33 -8.15
N GLU A 41 43.17 10.77 -7.54
CA GLU A 41 42.38 9.70 -8.16
C GLU A 41 40.95 10.19 -8.39
N SER A 42 40.66 10.45 -9.67
CA SER A 42 39.32 10.62 -10.20
C SER A 42 38.63 9.26 -10.28
N THR A 43 37.40 9.16 -9.76
CA THR A 43 36.51 8.05 -10.08
C THR A 43 35.42 8.53 -11.04
N ALA A 44 35.60 8.19 -12.31
CA ALA A 44 34.60 8.23 -13.34
C ALA A 44 34.27 6.78 -13.72
N GLU A 45 33.08 6.28 -13.36
CA GLU A 45 32.48 5.13 -14.03
C GLU A 45 31.05 5.49 -14.43
N ALA A 46 30.92 5.69 -15.74
CA ALA A 46 29.70 6.03 -16.44
C ALA A 46 28.84 4.79 -16.69
N CYS A 47 27.55 4.97 -16.44
CA CYS A 47 26.44 4.10 -16.80
C CYS A 47 26.46 3.72 -18.30
N LYS A 48 26.36 2.42 -18.61
CA LYS A 48 26.18 1.93 -19.98
C LYS A 48 25.07 0.87 -20.00
N TRP A 49 23.81 1.32 -20.07
CA TRP A 49 22.68 0.51 -20.51
C TRP A 49 22.30 0.97 -21.91
N ARG A 50 22.63 0.16 -22.93
CA ARG A 50 22.13 0.34 -24.30
C ARG A 50 21.03 -0.69 -24.59
N SER A 51 19.93 -0.14 -25.08
CA SER A 51 18.79 -0.77 -25.74
C SER A 51 19.14 -1.96 -26.64
N TRP A 52 18.38 -3.04 -26.53
CA TRP A 52 18.27 -4.08 -27.57
C TRP A 52 16.95 -3.88 -28.32
N SER A 53 17.07 -3.39 -29.56
CA SER A 53 16.01 -3.36 -30.57
C SER A 53 16.05 -4.64 -31.39
N CYS A 54 14.88 -5.26 -31.61
CA CYS A 54 14.69 -6.34 -32.56
C CYS A 54 15.05 -5.90 -33.99
N ARG A 55 15.87 -6.70 -34.68
CA ARG A 55 15.83 -6.80 -36.15
C ARG A 55 16.40 -8.17 -36.55
N GLY A 56 15.55 -8.97 -37.19
CA GLY A 56 15.93 -10.27 -37.72
C GLY A 56 16.64 -10.14 -39.07
N SER A 57 17.59 -11.05 -39.31
CA SER A 57 17.95 -11.53 -40.64
C SER A 57 18.73 -12.83 -40.50
N ALA A 58 18.24 -13.87 -41.19
CA ALA A 58 18.84 -15.19 -41.28
C ALA A 58 20.21 -15.18 -41.97
N THR A 59 21.13 -16.07 -41.57
CA THR A 59 21.64 -17.20 -42.39
C THR A 59 22.88 -17.90 -41.79
N ARG A 60 22.82 -19.25 -41.86
CA ARG A 60 23.87 -20.28 -42.06
C ARG A 60 25.05 -20.45 -41.07
N GLN A 61 24.98 -21.60 -40.40
CA GLN A 61 25.96 -22.71 -40.37
C GLN A 61 27.45 -22.37 -40.28
N HIS A 62 28.06 -22.71 -39.15
CA HIS A 62 29.25 -23.56 -39.12
C HIS A 62 29.31 -24.35 -37.80
N ALA A 63 29.50 -25.67 -37.94
CA ALA A 63 29.71 -26.62 -36.87
C ALA A 63 31.08 -26.41 -36.22
N GLY A 64 31.11 -26.36 -34.88
CA GLY A 64 32.33 -26.33 -34.08
C GLY A 64 32.09 -27.09 -32.78
N VAL A 65 32.54 -28.35 -32.75
CA VAL A 65 32.57 -29.21 -31.56
C VAL A 65 33.47 -28.56 -30.51
N ILE A 66 32.91 -28.12 -29.39
CA ILE A 66 33.68 -27.70 -28.21
C ILE A 66 33.58 -28.81 -27.17
N ARG A 67 34.70 -29.53 -26.99
CA ARG A 67 34.91 -30.49 -25.90
C ARG A 67 34.90 -29.75 -24.57
N LEU A 68 33.96 -30.09 -23.68
CA LEU A 68 33.99 -29.67 -22.29
C LEU A 68 35.00 -30.57 -21.54
N ASN A 69 36.19 -30.03 -21.29
CA ASN A 69 37.19 -30.66 -20.44
C ASN A 69 36.92 -30.23 -18.98
N PHE A 70 36.41 -31.14 -18.17
CA PHE A 70 36.22 -30.93 -16.73
C PHE A 70 37.57 -31.02 -16.02
N SER A 71 38.04 -29.90 -15.48
CA SER A 71 39.16 -29.86 -14.52
C SER A 71 38.58 -29.82 -13.09
N PRO A 72 38.88 -30.81 -12.22
CA PRO A 72 38.36 -30.85 -10.86
C PRO A 72 39.31 -30.11 -9.92
N ARG A 73 39.41 -28.78 -10.01
CA ARG A 73 40.17 -27.93 -9.06
C ARG A 73 39.91 -26.44 -9.28
N ALA A 74 38.67 -26.00 -9.09
CA ALA A 74 38.35 -24.59 -8.91
C ALA A 74 37.24 -24.47 -7.87
N GLY A 75 37.64 -24.40 -6.60
CA GLY A 75 36.71 -24.12 -5.50
C GLY A 75 36.10 -22.74 -5.71
N LEU A 76 34.78 -22.70 -5.92
CA LEU A 76 33.99 -21.48 -5.93
C LEU A 76 33.99 -20.91 -4.48
N ARG A 77 35.02 -20.13 -4.13
CA ARG A 77 35.02 -19.34 -2.90
C ARG A 77 34.03 -18.19 -3.07
N ILE A 78 32.76 -18.45 -2.77
CA ILE A 78 31.79 -17.41 -2.48
C ILE A 78 32.27 -16.70 -1.22
N ARG A 79 32.90 -15.54 -1.41
CA ARG A 79 33.36 -14.70 -0.31
C ARG A 79 32.15 -13.95 0.24
N TRP A 80 31.47 -14.56 1.21
CA TRP A 80 30.48 -13.87 2.02
C TRP A 80 31.13 -12.65 2.70
N PRO A 81 30.48 -11.48 2.70
CA PRO A 81 30.98 -10.34 3.47
C PRO A 81 31.01 -10.76 4.94
N ARG A 82 32.21 -10.79 5.52
CA ARG A 82 32.36 -10.93 6.97
C ARG A 82 31.82 -9.63 7.57
N PHE A 83 30.70 -9.69 8.29
CA PHE A 83 30.17 -8.60 9.08
C PHE A 83 31.12 -8.36 10.27
N THR A 84 32.17 -7.58 10.08
CA THR A 84 33.21 -7.34 11.10
C THR A 84 33.08 -6.00 11.82
N SER A 85 32.04 -5.21 11.58
CA SER A 85 31.82 -3.98 12.37
C SER A 85 30.35 -3.70 12.64
N GLN A 86 30.05 -3.30 13.87
CA GLN A 86 28.72 -2.88 14.32
C GLN A 86 28.17 -1.72 13.47
N GLU A 87 29.05 -0.86 12.95
CA GLU A 87 28.71 0.29 12.09
C GLU A 87 28.19 -0.11 10.70
N THR A 88 28.68 -1.21 10.11
CA THR A 88 28.18 -1.70 8.81
C THR A 88 26.82 -2.35 8.93
N ALA A 89 26.54 -3.03 10.05
CA ALA A 89 25.19 -3.53 10.34
C ALA A 89 24.20 -2.35 10.52
N ILE A 90 24.58 -1.31 11.26
CA ILE A 90 23.74 -0.14 11.50
C ILE A 90 23.43 0.61 10.20
N SER A 91 24.38 0.77 9.27
CA SER A 91 24.14 1.46 8.00
C SER A 91 23.29 0.65 7.02
N VAL A 92 23.42 -0.69 7.01
CA VAL A 92 22.53 -1.59 6.24
C VAL A 92 21.12 -1.59 6.83
N PHE A 93 20.96 -1.61 8.16
CA PHE A 93 19.66 -1.48 8.80
C PHE A 93 19.04 -0.10 8.57
N ALA A 94 19.82 0.98 8.61
CA ALA A 94 19.36 2.34 8.33
C ALA A 94 18.90 2.52 6.87
N SER A 95 19.62 1.93 5.91
CA SER A 95 19.21 1.95 4.50
C SER A 95 18.02 1.03 4.21
N ALA A 96 17.91 -0.12 4.88
CA ALA A 96 16.75 -1.00 4.78
C ALA A 96 15.49 -0.35 5.38
N THR A 97 15.61 0.30 6.54
CA THR A 97 14.52 1.06 7.18
C THR A 97 14.11 2.29 6.37
N ALA A 98 15.06 3.00 5.76
CA ALA A 98 14.78 4.09 4.82
C ALA A 98 14.02 3.62 3.56
N ARG A 99 14.30 2.40 3.07
CA ARG A 99 13.54 1.79 1.97
C ARG A 99 12.18 1.28 2.43
N LEU A 100 12.10 0.66 3.61
CA LEU A 100 10.83 0.16 4.18
C LEU A 100 9.84 1.30 4.47
N THR A 101 10.30 2.46 4.92
CA THR A 101 9.44 3.64 5.14
C THR A 101 8.89 4.25 3.84
N VAL A 102 9.47 3.94 2.68
CA VAL A 102 8.89 4.30 1.36
C VAL A 102 7.73 3.36 1.01
N PHE A 103 7.83 2.08 1.36
CA PHE A 103 6.80 1.06 1.06
C PHE A 103 5.70 0.97 2.12
N ASP A 104 5.99 1.36 3.37
CA ASP A 104 5.11 1.24 4.53
C ASP A 104 5.25 2.46 5.46
N PRO A 105 4.52 3.56 5.18
CA PRO A 105 4.59 4.77 6.01
C PRO A 105 4.06 4.48 7.40
N GLY A 106 4.89 4.70 8.41
CA GLY A 106 4.60 4.36 9.82
C GLY A 106 5.04 2.94 10.24
N LEU A 107 5.63 2.15 9.33
CA LEU A 107 6.11 0.78 9.58
C LEU A 107 5.03 -0.16 10.16
N VAL A 108 3.77 0.07 9.79
CA VAL A 108 2.61 -0.65 10.35
C VAL A 108 2.65 -2.13 9.97
N ARG A 109 2.88 -2.42 8.69
CA ARG A 109 2.98 -3.79 8.15
C ARG A 109 4.24 -4.46 8.67
N ALA A 110 5.36 -3.75 8.69
CA ALA A 110 6.62 -4.28 9.23
C ALA A 110 6.49 -4.66 10.71
N ARG A 111 5.85 -3.83 11.54
CA ARG A 111 5.60 -4.15 12.96
C ARG A 111 4.70 -5.37 13.12
N ARG A 112 3.62 -5.48 12.32
CA ARG A 112 2.77 -6.68 12.32
C ARG A 112 3.57 -7.94 11.96
N GLY A 113 4.45 -7.86 10.96
CA GLY A 113 5.37 -8.94 10.61
C GLY A 113 6.30 -9.33 11.75
N VAL A 114 6.95 -8.36 12.41
CA VAL A 114 7.84 -8.63 13.55
C VAL A 114 7.10 -9.31 14.70
N ARG A 115 5.89 -8.85 15.05
CA ARG A 115 5.07 -9.49 16.10
C ARG A 115 4.73 -10.93 15.75
N ALA A 116 4.26 -11.17 14.53
CA ALA A 116 3.89 -12.50 14.08
C ALA A 116 5.09 -13.47 14.15
N VAL A 117 6.26 -13.03 13.68
CA VAL A 117 7.49 -13.83 13.76
C VAL A 117 7.92 -14.06 15.21
N GLY A 118 7.96 -13.01 16.03
CA GLY A 118 8.32 -13.11 17.43
C GLY A 118 7.41 -14.07 18.19
N ALA A 119 6.09 -13.98 17.96
CA ALA A 119 5.11 -14.87 18.55
C ALA A 119 5.27 -16.31 18.06
N THR A 120 5.47 -16.52 16.76
CA THR A 120 5.64 -17.85 16.16
C THR A 120 6.89 -18.54 16.69
N VAL A 121 8.02 -17.84 16.74
CA VAL A 121 9.31 -18.38 17.23
C VAL A 121 9.24 -18.67 18.73
N LEU A 122 8.68 -17.77 19.54
CA LEU A 122 8.55 -17.99 20.98
C LEU A 122 7.53 -19.09 21.31
N ALA A 123 6.43 -19.21 20.56
CA ALA A 123 5.47 -20.30 20.72
C ALA A 123 6.12 -21.65 20.43
N TRP A 124 6.83 -21.77 19.31
CA TRP A 124 7.58 -22.96 18.96
C TRP A 124 8.64 -23.31 20.02
N ALA A 125 9.46 -22.33 20.42
CA ALA A 125 10.52 -22.53 21.42
C ALA A 125 9.95 -22.95 22.77
N THR A 126 8.87 -22.30 23.23
CA THR A 126 8.19 -22.65 24.48
C THR A 126 7.66 -24.07 24.43
N MET A 127 6.97 -24.44 23.33
CA MET A 127 6.46 -25.80 23.20
C MET A 127 7.58 -26.83 23.11
N LEU A 128 8.71 -26.49 22.47
CA LEU A 128 9.89 -27.35 22.39
C LEU A 128 10.49 -27.58 23.79
N THR A 129 10.59 -26.54 24.61
CA THR A 129 11.09 -26.68 25.99
C THR A 129 10.17 -27.53 26.86
N ILE A 130 8.84 -27.36 26.72
CA ILE A 130 7.86 -28.15 27.45
C ILE A 130 7.94 -29.62 27.01
N THR A 131 7.88 -29.88 25.71
CA THR A 131 7.91 -31.26 25.20
C THR A 131 9.22 -31.98 25.50
N ALA A 132 10.35 -31.27 25.50
CA ALA A 132 11.64 -31.82 25.94
C ALA A 132 11.67 -32.12 27.45
N ALA A 133 11.07 -31.26 28.28
CA ALA A 133 11.03 -31.47 29.74
C ALA A 133 10.16 -32.67 30.15
N PHE A 134 9.14 -33.01 29.36
CA PHE A 134 8.22 -34.13 29.61
C PHE A 134 8.55 -35.39 28.78
N ASP A 135 9.68 -35.40 28.06
CA ASP A 135 10.14 -36.51 27.19
C ASP A 135 9.04 -37.04 26.25
N VAL A 136 8.32 -36.11 25.59
CA VAL A 136 7.20 -36.46 24.73
C VAL A 136 7.71 -37.05 23.41
N ALA A 137 7.27 -38.28 23.09
CA ALA A 137 7.61 -38.93 21.83
C ALA A 137 7.08 -38.15 20.60
N ASP A 138 7.94 -37.93 19.59
CA ASP A 138 7.65 -37.14 18.38
C ASP A 138 7.14 -35.71 18.67
N PRO A 139 7.99 -34.85 19.29
CA PRO A 139 7.61 -33.49 19.68
C PRO A 139 7.47 -32.52 18.49
N ALA A 140 8.01 -32.89 17.32
CA ALA A 140 8.06 -32.01 16.15
C ALA A 140 6.66 -31.54 15.71
N ARG A 141 5.69 -32.46 15.59
CA ARG A 141 4.33 -32.10 15.15
C ARG A 141 3.62 -31.15 16.11
N ILE A 142 3.80 -31.37 17.42
CA ILE A 142 3.15 -30.58 18.48
C ILE A 142 3.74 -29.16 18.53
N THR A 143 5.07 -29.05 18.45
CA THR A 143 5.77 -27.75 18.46
C THR A 143 5.48 -26.92 17.22
N LEU A 144 5.42 -27.55 16.05
CA LEU A 144 5.03 -26.89 14.79
C LEU A 144 3.58 -26.44 14.80
N PHE A 145 2.68 -27.19 15.45
CA PHE A 145 1.30 -26.78 15.62
C PHE A 145 1.16 -25.51 16.47
N ALA A 146 1.96 -25.36 17.54
CA ALA A 146 1.99 -24.12 18.34
C ALA A 146 2.46 -22.91 17.51
N ALA A 147 3.51 -23.09 16.69
CA ALA A 147 3.96 -22.06 15.75
C ALA A 147 2.87 -21.72 14.71
N GLY A 148 2.23 -22.75 14.16
CA GLY A 148 1.13 -22.63 13.21
C GLY A 148 -0.04 -21.81 13.77
N ALA A 149 -0.47 -22.09 15.00
CA ALA A 149 -1.54 -21.35 15.67
C ALA A 149 -1.18 -19.86 15.85
N ALA A 150 0.06 -19.54 16.24
CA ALA A 150 0.51 -18.15 16.34
C ALA A 150 0.52 -17.45 14.97
N PHE A 151 1.02 -18.12 13.94
CA PHE A 151 1.04 -17.59 12.57
C PHE A 151 -0.37 -17.37 12.00
N GLU A 152 -1.24 -18.36 12.18
CA GLU A 152 -2.64 -18.34 11.77
C GLU A 152 -3.43 -17.23 12.48
N GLY A 153 -3.24 -17.09 13.79
CA GLY A 153 -3.81 -16.00 14.58
C GLY A 153 -3.41 -14.63 14.02
N ALA A 154 -2.14 -14.45 13.66
CA ALA A 154 -1.63 -13.18 13.14
C ALA A 154 -2.18 -12.85 11.75
N LEU A 155 -2.50 -13.86 10.94
CA LEU A 155 -3.02 -13.69 9.58
C LEU A 155 -4.54 -13.50 9.54
N LEU A 156 -5.27 -14.16 10.46
CA LEU A 156 -6.73 -14.28 10.38
C LEU A 156 -7.49 -13.49 11.45
N ALA A 157 -6.84 -12.99 12.51
CA ALA A 157 -7.51 -12.21 13.54
C ALA A 157 -8.03 -10.89 12.95
N PRO A 158 -9.36 -10.69 12.88
CA PRO A 158 -9.95 -9.56 12.15
C PRO A 158 -10.02 -8.28 13.00
N ASP A 159 -9.80 -8.37 14.31
CA ASP A 159 -10.12 -7.30 15.25
C ASP A 159 -9.14 -6.13 15.21
N PRO A 160 -9.62 -4.87 15.05
CA PRO A 160 -8.75 -3.71 15.06
C PRO A 160 -8.33 -3.29 16.48
N ARG A 161 -9.15 -3.59 17.51
CA ARG A 161 -8.87 -3.22 18.89
C ARG A 161 -8.05 -4.29 19.60
N PRO A 162 -7.00 -3.95 20.35
CA PRO A 162 -6.13 -4.94 20.99
C PRO A 162 -6.88 -5.79 22.03
N ARG A 163 -7.77 -5.19 22.83
CA ARG A 163 -8.55 -5.94 23.84
C ARG A 163 -9.50 -6.97 23.22
N ASP A 164 -10.16 -6.59 22.13
CA ASP A 164 -11.07 -7.49 21.43
C ASP A 164 -10.30 -8.57 20.68
N ARG A 165 -9.13 -8.24 20.12
CA ARG A 165 -8.25 -9.21 19.48
C ARG A 165 -7.77 -10.27 20.48
N VAL A 166 -7.37 -9.89 21.69
CA VAL A 166 -7.00 -10.85 22.75
C VAL A 166 -8.19 -11.77 23.09
N ARG A 167 -9.42 -11.24 23.15
CA ARG A 167 -10.62 -12.07 23.36
C ARG A 167 -10.84 -13.04 22.20
N THR A 168 -10.68 -12.60 20.96
CA THR A 168 -10.80 -13.44 19.77
C THR A 168 -9.73 -14.52 19.73
N LEU A 169 -8.48 -14.23 20.11
CA LEU A 169 -7.42 -15.22 20.24
C LEU A 169 -7.71 -16.23 21.37
N GLY A 170 -8.30 -15.78 22.48
CA GLY A 170 -8.77 -16.66 23.54
C GLY A 170 -9.87 -17.62 23.05
N TRP A 171 -10.86 -17.11 22.33
CA TRP A 171 -11.88 -17.94 21.68
C TRP A 171 -11.30 -18.84 20.60
N ALA A 172 -10.30 -18.39 19.85
CA ALA A 172 -9.60 -19.20 18.85
C ALA A 172 -8.94 -20.42 19.50
N ALA A 173 -8.29 -20.26 20.66
CA ALA A 173 -7.73 -21.39 21.40
C ALA A 173 -8.81 -22.43 21.77
N VAL A 174 -9.98 -21.98 22.21
CA VAL A 174 -11.12 -22.86 22.54
C VAL A 174 -11.65 -23.56 21.29
N VAL A 175 -11.87 -22.83 20.20
CA VAL A 175 -12.37 -23.36 18.94
C VAL A 175 -11.39 -24.38 18.34
N CYS A 176 -10.09 -24.08 18.36
CA CYS A 176 -9.04 -25.00 17.90
C CYS A 176 -8.99 -26.26 18.76
N ALA A 177 -9.06 -26.16 20.09
CA ALA A 177 -9.11 -27.32 20.98
C ALA A 177 -10.34 -28.19 20.71
N ALA A 178 -11.52 -27.56 20.54
CA ALA A 178 -12.75 -28.26 20.18
C ALA A 178 -12.66 -28.92 18.79
N ALA A 179 -12.04 -28.24 17.81
CA ALA A 179 -11.80 -28.75 16.47
C ALA A 179 -10.87 -29.96 16.48
N VAL A 180 -9.77 -29.94 17.24
CA VAL A 180 -8.87 -31.10 17.42
C VAL A 180 -9.64 -32.27 18.02
N PHE A 181 -10.36 -32.03 19.12
CA PHE A 181 -11.14 -33.08 19.79
C PHE A 181 -12.20 -33.68 18.85
N ALA A 182 -13.01 -32.84 18.21
CA ALA A 182 -14.04 -33.26 17.28
C ALA A 182 -13.44 -34.04 16.10
N THR A 183 -12.34 -33.57 15.51
CA THR A 183 -11.71 -34.25 14.38
C THR A 183 -11.22 -35.64 14.75
N VAL A 184 -10.55 -35.79 15.89
CA VAL A 184 -10.07 -37.10 16.36
C VAL A 184 -11.24 -38.03 16.63
N GLN A 185 -12.27 -37.59 17.36
CA GLN A 185 -13.44 -38.41 17.67
C GLN A 185 -14.23 -38.81 16.43
N LEU A 186 -14.49 -37.87 15.52
CA LEU A 186 -15.20 -38.15 14.27
C LEU A 186 -14.41 -39.12 13.38
N THR A 187 -13.08 -39.02 13.35
CA THR A 187 -12.23 -39.93 12.57
C THR A 187 -12.28 -41.36 13.12
N LEU A 188 -12.44 -41.54 14.44
CA LEU A 188 -12.64 -42.87 15.04
C LEU A 188 -13.96 -43.51 14.62
N VAL A 189 -15.03 -42.71 14.47
CA VAL A 189 -16.33 -43.20 14.02
C VAL A 189 -16.31 -43.48 12.52
N ALA A 190 -15.94 -42.47 11.73
CA ALA A 190 -15.76 -42.59 10.30
C ALA A 190 -14.95 -41.40 9.74
N ALA A 191 -13.89 -41.68 8.98
CA ALA A 191 -13.02 -40.65 8.39
C ALA A 191 -13.76 -39.59 7.55
N TRP A 192 -14.89 -39.96 6.91
CA TRP A 192 -15.69 -39.00 6.13
C TRP A 192 -16.43 -37.96 6.99
N LEU A 193 -16.72 -38.26 8.26
CA LEU A 193 -17.38 -37.32 9.17
C LEU A 193 -16.47 -36.13 9.51
N ALA A 194 -15.16 -36.37 9.66
CA ALA A 194 -14.18 -35.30 9.85
C ALA A 194 -14.12 -34.38 8.61
N ALA A 195 -14.22 -34.96 7.41
CA ALA A 195 -14.30 -34.18 6.16
C ALA A 195 -15.61 -33.36 6.07
N VAL A 196 -16.74 -33.89 6.55
CA VAL A 196 -18.00 -33.13 6.64
C VAL A 196 -17.88 -31.97 7.62
N ALA A 197 -17.27 -32.19 8.80
CA ALA A 197 -17.03 -31.11 9.76
C ALA A 197 -16.14 -30.00 9.18
N LEU A 198 -15.09 -30.36 8.44
CA LEU A 198 -14.25 -29.41 7.71
C LEU A 198 -15.08 -28.57 6.73
N VAL A 199 -15.91 -29.21 5.92
CA VAL A 199 -16.76 -28.52 4.91
C VAL A 199 -17.78 -27.59 5.57
N ILE A 200 -18.37 -27.99 6.70
CA ILE A 200 -19.30 -27.16 7.47
C ILE A 200 -18.58 -25.91 8.01
N LEU A 201 -17.37 -26.05 8.54
CA LEU A 201 -16.59 -24.91 9.03
C LEU A 201 -16.16 -23.98 7.89
N MET A 202 -15.76 -24.54 6.75
CA MET A 202 -15.46 -23.78 5.52
C MET A 202 -16.67 -22.97 5.05
N PHE A 203 -17.86 -23.59 4.99
CA PHE A 203 -19.11 -22.90 4.66
C PHE A 203 -19.41 -21.77 5.66
N SER A 204 -19.31 -22.09 6.96
CA SER A 204 -19.60 -21.16 8.05
C SER A 204 -18.68 -19.95 8.02
N SER A 205 -17.41 -20.10 7.61
CA SER A 205 -16.47 -18.98 7.51
C SER A 205 -16.93 -17.87 6.55
N TYR A 206 -17.68 -18.19 5.50
CA TYR A 206 -18.27 -17.21 4.59
C TYR A 206 -19.70 -16.84 5.00
N ALA A 207 -20.51 -17.81 5.40
CA ALA A 207 -21.93 -17.60 5.74
C ALA A 207 -22.11 -16.70 6.97
N LEU A 208 -21.22 -16.80 7.97
CA LEU A 208 -21.28 -16.00 9.21
C LEU A 208 -20.69 -14.60 9.06
N ARG A 209 -20.01 -14.32 7.95
CA ARG A 209 -19.27 -13.06 7.73
C ARG A 209 -20.15 -11.80 7.77
N PRO A 210 -21.40 -11.78 7.25
CA PRO A 210 -22.29 -10.64 7.38
C PRO A 210 -22.73 -10.36 8.83
N TRP A 211 -22.77 -11.39 9.69
CA TRP A 211 -23.17 -11.24 11.09
C TRP A 211 -21.99 -10.80 11.96
N SER A 212 -20.82 -11.38 11.76
CA SER A 212 -19.61 -10.98 12.45
C SER A 212 -18.36 -11.48 11.74
N THR A 213 -17.44 -10.57 11.44
CA THR A 213 -16.11 -10.93 10.94
C THR A 213 -15.33 -11.78 11.93
N ARG A 214 -15.59 -11.65 13.24
CA ARG A 214 -14.99 -12.48 14.30
C ARG A 214 -15.42 -13.94 14.18
N LEU A 215 -16.73 -14.19 14.06
CA LEU A 215 -17.26 -15.55 13.94
C LEU A 215 -16.78 -16.22 12.65
N ALA A 216 -16.75 -15.48 11.54
CA ALA A 216 -16.17 -15.94 10.29
C ALA A 216 -14.68 -16.33 10.42
N GLY A 217 -13.88 -15.47 11.09
CA GLY A 217 -12.47 -15.75 11.36
C GLY A 217 -12.27 -16.98 12.25
N LEU A 218 -13.05 -17.13 13.33
CA LEU A 218 -13.00 -18.29 14.21
C LEU A 218 -13.39 -19.59 13.49
N ALA A 219 -14.43 -19.56 12.64
CA ALA A 219 -14.82 -20.72 11.84
C ALA A 219 -13.71 -21.13 10.84
N LEU A 220 -13.05 -20.14 10.22
CA LEU A 220 -11.90 -20.38 9.36
C LEU A 220 -10.72 -20.97 10.13
N MET A 221 -10.43 -20.47 11.33
CA MET A 221 -9.35 -21.02 12.16
C MET A 221 -9.63 -22.46 12.59
N GLY A 222 -10.89 -22.73 12.96
CA GLY A 222 -11.38 -24.08 13.20
C GLY A 222 -11.19 -24.99 11.98
N ALA A 223 -11.54 -24.52 10.77
CA ALA A 223 -11.36 -25.28 9.53
C ALA A 223 -9.88 -25.63 9.27
N ILE A 224 -8.96 -24.68 9.45
CA ILE A 224 -7.51 -24.94 9.35
C ILE A 224 -7.09 -26.00 10.35
N THR A 225 -7.57 -25.90 11.59
CA THR A 225 -7.26 -26.86 12.64
C THR A 225 -7.76 -28.26 12.32
N VAL A 226 -8.99 -28.41 11.82
CA VAL A 226 -9.53 -29.70 11.36
C VAL A 226 -8.69 -30.25 10.21
N TYR A 227 -8.31 -29.42 9.25
CA TYR A 227 -7.48 -29.80 8.11
C TYR A 227 -6.10 -30.34 8.55
N ILE A 228 -5.38 -29.59 9.41
CA ILE A 228 -4.07 -30.01 9.92
C ILE A 228 -4.18 -31.29 10.75
N THR A 229 -5.22 -31.38 11.60
CA THR A 229 -5.45 -32.55 12.45
C THR A 229 -5.79 -33.81 11.64
N GLY A 230 -6.64 -33.66 10.62
CA GLY A 230 -7.07 -34.76 9.76
C GLY A 230 -5.94 -35.34 8.91
N GLY A 231 -5.01 -34.52 8.44
CA GLY A 231 -3.84 -34.98 7.68
C GLY A 231 -2.73 -35.60 8.55
N GLY A 232 -2.67 -35.25 9.84
CA GLY A 232 -1.56 -35.62 10.74
C GLY A 232 -1.72 -36.94 11.52
N HIS A 233 -2.84 -37.66 11.38
CA HIS A 233 -3.18 -38.87 12.16
C HIS A 233 -2.93 -38.71 13.68
N ILE A 234 -3.56 -37.71 14.30
CA ILE A 234 -3.42 -37.45 15.74
C ILE A 234 -4.12 -38.56 16.56
N THR A 235 -3.40 -39.19 17.48
CA THR A 235 -3.95 -40.21 18.39
C THR A 235 -4.70 -39.57 19.57
N VAL A 236 -5.67 -40.31 20.14
CA VAL A 236 -6.52 -39.83 21.26
C VAL A 236 -5.70 -39.36 22.46
N GLY A 237 -4.58 -40.05 22.76
CA GLY A 237 -3.69 -39.68 23.86
C GLY A 237 -2.94 -38.36 23.69
N ARG A 238 -2.96 -37.75 22.50
CA ARG A 238 -2.22 -36.51 22.19
C ARG A 238 -3.11 -35.28 22.09
N ILE A 239 -4.44 -35.41 22.20
CA ILE A 239 -5.38 -34.28 22.07
C ILE A 239 -5.02 -33.14 23.03
N GLY A 240 -4.71 -33.47 24.29
CA GLY A 240 -4.32 -32.47 25.30
C GLY A 240 -3.07 -31.67 24.93
N TRP A 241 -2.09 -32.31 24.27
CA TRP A 241 -0.87 -31.65 23.82
C TRP A 241 -1.12 -30.68 22.67
N PHE A 242 -2.00 -31.03 21.72
CA PHE A 242 -2.37 -30.14 20.63
C PHE A 242 -3.25 -28.97 21.11
N ALA A 243 -4.15 -29.21 22.07
CA ALA A 243 -4.91 -28.14 22.72
C ALA A 243 -4.00 -27.17 23.49
N LEU A 244 -3.00 -27.70 24.21
CA LEU A 244 -1.99 -26.89 24.88
C LEU A 244 -1.14 -26.10 23.88
N ALA A 245 -0.74 -26.73 22.77
CA ALA A 245 0.01 -26.06 21.71
C ALA A 245 -0.78 -24.90 21.09
N ALA A 246 -2.09 -25.06 20.82
CA ALA A 246 -2.95 -23.96 20.37
C ALA A 246 -2.99 -22.81 21.39
N ALA A 247 -3.20 -23.13 22.66
CA ALA A 247 -3.25 -22.14 23.74
C ALA A 247 -1.93 -21.35 23.87
N ILE A 248 -0.79 -22.04 23.77
CA ILE A 248 0.54 -21.41 23.79
C ILE A 248 0.75 -20.54 22.54
N GLY A 249 0.37 -21.02 21.36
CA GLY A 249 0.49 -20.27 20.10
C GLY A 249 -0.29 -18.96 20.13
N PHE A 250 -1.60 -19.03 20.39
CA PHE A 250 -2.44 -17.83 20.50
C PHE A 250 -2.08 -16.97 21.71
N GLY A 251 -1.65 -17.58 22.82
CA GLY A 251 -1.20 -16.87 24.01
C GLY A 251 0.04 -16.01 23.76
N TRP A 252 1.06 -16.55 23.09
CA TRP A 252 2.23 -15.77 22.71
C TRP A 252 1.90 -14.64 21.75
N LEU A 253 1.01 -14.87 20.78
CA LEU A 253 0.54 -13.81 19.90
C LEU A 253 -0.18 -12.71 20.70
N ALA A 254 -1.08 -13.09 21.62
CA ALA A 254 -1.78 -12.15 22.48
C ALA A 254 -0.79 -11.34 23.37
N ILE A 255 0.26 -11.97 23.90
CA ILE A 255 1.31 -11.29 24.69
C ILE A 255 2.10 -10.31 23.82
N TRP A 256 2.47 -10.71 22.59
CA TRP A 256 3.19 -9.84 21.67
C TRP A 256 2.39 -8.61 21.28
N GLU A 257 1.09 -8.78 21.07
CA GLU A 257 0.19 -7.70 20.67
C GLU A 257 -0.28 -6.81 21.83
N SER A 258 -0.29 -7.31 23.07
CA SER A 258 -0.76 -6.55 24.23
C SER A 258 0.36 -5.97 25.10
N VAL A 259 1.49 -6.68 25.25
CA VAL A 259 2.56 -6.33 26.21
C VAL A 259 3.86 -5.94 25.50
N ILE A 260 4.36 -6.78 24.59
CA ILE A 260 5.73 -6.59 24.04
C ILE A 260 5.77 -5.45 23.03
N LEU A 261 4.82 -5.44 22.09
CA LEU A 261 4.76 -4.42 21.05
C LEU A 261 3.30 -3.97 20.85
N PRO A 262 2.67 -3.25 21.79
CA PRO A 262 1.27 -2.85 21.67
C PRO A 262 0.96 -2.10 20.36
N GLU A 263 -0.20 -2.37 19.75
CA GLU A 263 -0.71 -1.60 18.60
C GLU A 263 -1.59 -0.47 19.10
N GLU A 264 -1.05 0.74 19.02
CA GLU A 264 -1.80 1.96 19.25
C GLU A 264 -2.11 2.56 17.87
N PRO A 265 -3.30 2.27 17.31
CA PRO A 265 -3.65 2.67 15.94
C PRO A 265 -3.57 4.18 15.75
N LEU A 266 -3.85 4.96 16.80
CA LEU A 266 -3.75 6.41 16.80
C LEU A 266 -2.28 6.89 16.70
N HIS A 267 -1.38 6.34 17.51
CA HIS A 267 0.06 6.65 17.38
C HIS A 267 0.63 6.18 16.04
N SER A 268 0.11 5.08 15.49
CA SER A 268 0.45 4.63 14.15
C SER A 268 0.03 5.66 13.09
N LEU A 269 -1.20 6.15 13.16
CA LEU A 269 -1.72 7.20 12.29
C LEU A 269 -0.89 8.49 12.40
N GLN A 270 -0.58 8.93 13.63
CA GLN A 270 0.30 10.08 13.89
C GLN A 270 1.67 9.90 13.22
N ARG A 271 2.31 8.72 13.35
CA ARG A 271 3.59 8.42 12.69
C ARG A 271 3.48 8.42 11.16
N SER A 272 2.36 7.96 10.60
CA SER A 272 2.14 8.01 9.16
C SER A 272 1.95 9.45 8.67
N VAL A 273 1.21 10.30 9.42
CA VAL A 273 1.10 11.74 9.13
C VAL A 273 2.44 12.46 9.29
N GLN A 274 3.27 12.07 10.26
CA GLN A 274 4.64 12.57 10.41
C GLN A 274 5.51 12.17 9.21
N ALA A 275 5.44 10.92 8.76
CA ALA A 275 6.13 10.48 7.55
C ALA A 275 5.66 11.26 6.33
N PHE A 276 4.37 11.57 6.22
CA PHE A 276 3.81 12.44 5.18
C PHE A 276 4.37 13.87 5.25
N ALA A 277 4.49 14.47 6.44
CA ALA A 277 5.11 15.77 6.62
C ALA A 277 6.59 15.78 6.17
N LEU A 278 7.37 14.75 6.50
CA LEU A 278 8.75 14.61 6.04
C LEU A 278 8.85 14.54 4.50
N ARG A 279 7.91 13.85 3.84
CA ARG A 279 7.86 13.78 2.36
C ARG A 279 7.42 15.11 1.75
N THR A 280 6.47 15.79 2.38
CA THR A 280 6.03 17.14 1.99
C THR A 280 7.21 18.13 2.05
N SER A 281 7.98 18.10 3.14
CA SER A 281 9.21 18.90 3.28
C SER A 281 10.22 18.62 2.16
N ALA A 282 10.44 17.34 1.81
CA ALA A 282 11.31 16.95 0.70
C ALA A 282 10.80 17.49 -0.65
N ALA A 283 9.49 17.42 -0.91
CA ALA A 283 8.88 17.98 -2.12
C ALA A 283 9.05 19.50 -2.20
N VAL A 284 8.79 20.25 -1.11
CA VAL A 284 9.03 21.71 -1.06
C VAL A 284 10.52 22.03 -1.29
N THR A 285 11.43 21.25 -0.73
CA THR A 285 12.87 21.40 -0.98
C THR A 285 13.19 21.16 -2.46
N GLY A 286 12.58 20.15 -3.09
CA GLY A 286 12.69 19.90 -4.52
C GLY A 286 12.18 21.07 -5.38
N VAL A 287 11.11 21.75 -4.97
CA VAL A 287 10.62 22.98 -5.64
C VAL A 287 11.68 24.09 -5.55
N VAL A 288 12.29 24.30 -4.39
CA VAL A 288 13.39 25.27 -4.20
C VAL A 288 14.61 24.93 -5.03
N ASP A 289 14.98 23.64 -5.12
CA ASP A 289 16.11 23.18 -5.93
C ASP A 289 15.87 23.42 -7.43
N VAL A 290 14.65 23.17 -7.93
CA VAL A 290 14.32 23.46 -9.34
C VAL A 290 14.32 24.97 -9.59
N LEU A 291 13.79 25.79 -8.67
CA LEU A 291 13.84 27.26 -8.79
C LEU A 291 15.28 27.78 -8.89
N ASN A 292 16.17 27.34 -7.99
CA ASN A 292 17.58 27.74 -7.99
C ASN A 292 18.29 27.28 -9.27
N THR A 293 18.13 26.02 -9.68
CA THR A 293 18.79 25.51 -10.88
C THR A 293 18.34 26.20 -12.17
N VAL A 294 17.05 26.54 -12.28
CA VAL A 294 16.52 27.29 -13.44
C VAL A 294 17.02 28.73 -13.44
N ARG A 295 17.10 29.38 -12.27
CA ARG A 295 17.64 30.73 -12.11
C ARG A 295 19.13 30.80 -12.46
N ASP A 296 19.91 29.81 -12.02
CA ASP A 296 21.36 29.74 -12.26
C ASP A 296 21.70 29.30 -13.70
N GLY A 297 20.71 29.01 -14.55
CA GLY A 297 20.90 28.53 -15.92
C GLY A 297 21.45 27.09 -16.02
N ALA A 298 21.43 26.34 -14.93
CA ALA A 298 21.93 24.97 -14.84
C ALA A 298 20.89 23.95 -15.38
N PRO A 299 21.33 22.74 -15.79
CA PRO A 299 20.40 21.70 -16.25
C PRO A 299 19.47 21.23 -15.12
N SER A 300 18.18 21.56 -15.24
CA SER A 300 17.15 21.30 -14.22
C SER A 300 16.50 19.91 -14.32
N ASP A 301 16.81 19.11 -15.34
CA ASP A 301 16.17 17.80 -15.59
C ASP A 301 16.28 16.83 -14.42
N ARG A 302 17.44 16.81 -13.74
CA ARG A 302 17.64 15.94 -12.57
C ARG A 302 16.85 16.42 -11.36
N ALA A 303 16.81 17.73 -11.12
CA ALA A 303 16.01 18.33 -10.05
C ALA A 303 14.51 18.09 -10.30
N ARG A 304 14.03 18.29 -11.53
CA ARG A 304 12.66 18.01 -11.96
C ARG A 304 12.28 16.54 -11.78
N LYS A 305 13.16 15.62 -12.19
CA LYS A 305 12.94 14.18 -11.98
C LYS A 305 12.85 13.81 -10.51
N THR A 306 13.65 14.47 -9.66
CA THR A 306 13.66 14.23 -8.21
C THR A 306 12.37 14.77 -7.57
N LEU A 307 11.96 15.99 -7.93
CA LEU A 307 10.68 16.58 -7.52
C LEU A 307 9.48 15.69 -7.89
N ARG A 308 9.41 15.20 -9.14
CA ARG A 308 8.35 14.28 -9.58
C ARG A 308 8.32 12.99 -8.73
N ALA A 309 9.49 12.39 -8.48
CA ALA A 309 9.58 11.20 -7.64
C ALA A 309 9.15 11.47 -6.18
N ASP A 310 9.35 12.68 -5.66
CA ASP A 310 8.91 13.06 -4.32
C ASP A 310 7.42 13.34 -4.25
N LEU A 311 6.81 13.93 -5.29
CA LEU A 311 5.35 14.04 -5.42
C LEU A 311 4.67 12.66 -5.47
N ASP A 312 5.22 11.72 -6.25
CA ASP A 312 4.71 10.34 -6.30
C ASP A 312 4.75 9.69 -4.91
N ARG A 313 5.81 9.95 -4.14
CA ARG A 313 5.93 9.46 -2.75
C ARG A 313 4.92 10.11 -1.81
N VAL A 314 4.63 11.40 -1.96
CA VAL A 314 3.57 12.09 -1.17
C VAL A 314 2.20 11.48 -1.47
N ARG A 315 1.87 11.26 -2.74
CA ARG A 315 0.62 10.60 -3.17
C ARG A 315 0.48 9.20 -2.60
N ALA A 316 1.54 8.39 -2.72
CA ALA A 316 1.56 7.04 -2.15
C ALA A 316 1.35 7.04 -0.63
N CYS A 317 1.94 8.02 0.06
CA CYS A 317 1.80 8.19 1.51
C CYS A 317 0.37 8.60 1.92
N ARG A 318 -0.25 9.56 1.21
CA ARG A 318 -1.67 9.92 1.42
C ARG A 318 -2.57 8.70 1.29
N ALA A 319 -2.44 7.97 0.17
CA ALA A 319 -3.23 6.77 -0.08
C ALA A 319 -3.00 5.68 0.99
N ALA A 320 -1.80 5.58 1.56
CA ALA A 320 -1.53 4.65 2.65
C ALA A 320 -2.19 5.09 3.97
N ILE A 321 -2.21 6.39 4.27
CA ILE A 321 -2.92 6.95 5.43
C ILE A 321 -4.43 6.76 5.31
N GLU A 322 -4.99 7.03 4.12
CA GLU A 322 -6.43 6.87 3.86
C GLU A 322 -6.87 5.41 4.03
N ARG A 323 -6.06 4.42 3.60
CA ARG A 323 -6.32 2.99 3.84
C ARG A 323 -6.31 2.61 5.32
N GLN A 324 -5.64 3.37 6.18
CA GLN A 324 -5.62 3.14 7.63
C GLN A 324 -6.80 3.83 8.35
N SER A 325 -7.47 4.79 7.70
CA SER A 325 -8.54 5.58 8.31
C SER A 325 -9.70 4.75 8.90
N PRO A 326 -10.19 3.66 8.28
CA PRO A 326 -11.26 2.87 8.89
C PRO A 326 -10.83 2.24 10.22
N GLY A 327 -9.58 1.77 10.31
CA GLY A 327 -9.02 1.20 11.53
C GLY A 327 -8.85 2.23 12.65
N ALA A 328 -8.47 3.46 12.32
CA ALA A 328 -8.39 4.57 13.27
C ALA A 328 -9.76 5.01 13.77
N VAL A 329 -10.76 5.06 12.88
CA VAL A 329 -12.15 5.41 13.24
C VAL A 329 -12.73 4.39 14.22
N VAL A 330 -12.54 3.10 13.96
CA VAL A 330 -12.98 2.04 14.88
C VAL A 330 -12.24 2.11 16.23
N ALA A 331 -11.03 2.66 16.26
CA ALA A 331 -10.25 2.85 17.48
C ALA A 331 -10.59 4.13 18.27
N GLY A 332 -11.59 4.91 17.82
CA GLY A 332 -12.08 6.09 18.54
C GLY A 332 -11.79 7.44 17.87
N PHE A 333 -11.18 7.46 16.68
CA PHE A 333 -11.08 8.66 15.85
C PHE A 333 -12.45 9.00 15.24
N GLY A 334 -12.92 10.24 15.35
CA GLY A 334 -14.25 10.60 14.84
C GLY A 334 -14.35 10.45 13.32
N HIS A 335 -15.53 10.08 12.80
CA HIS A 335 -15.76 10.05 11.34
C HIS A 335 -15.54 11.44 10.71
N ALA A 336 -16.03 12.50 11.37
CA ALA A 336 -15.80 13.88 10.94
C ALA A 336 -14.32 14.29 10.99
N GLU A 337 -13.56 13.80 11.98
CA GLU A 337 -12.12 14.06 12.09
C GLU A 337 -11.34 13.33 10.98
N ALA A 338 -11.77 12.12 10.62
CA ALA A 338 -11.22 11.37 9.49
C ALA A 338 -11.46 12.09 8.16
N ASP A 339 -12.65 12.65 7.95
CA ASP A 339 -12.96 13.43 6.75
C ASP A 339 -12.17 14.74 6.72
N HIS A 340 -12.06 15.46 7.85
CA HIS A 340 -11.21 16.65 7.93
C HIS A 340 -9.73 16.34 7.71
N LEU A 341 -9.23 15.20 8.18
CA LEU A 341 -7.86 14.76 7.92
C LEU A 341 -7.64 14.45 6.44
N ARG A 342 -8.60 13.79 5.78
CA ARG A 342 -8.55 13.52 4.33
C ARG A 342 -8.49 14.82 3.53
N VAL A 343 -9.37 15.77 3.84
CA VAL A 343 -9.37 17.10 3.20
C VAL A 343 -8.01 17.79 3.40
N ALA A 344 -7.49 17.81 4.62
CA ALA A 344 -6.20 18.43 4.91
C ALA A 344 -5.03 17.78 4.14
N LEU A 345 -4.97 16.44 4.08
CA LEU A 345 -3.94 15.73 3.31
C LEU A 345 -4.08 15.97 1.81
N HIS A 346 -5.31 16.06 1.30
CA HIS A 346 -5.60 16.38 -0.09
C HIS A 346 -5.14 17.80 -0.44
N SER A 347 -5.47 18.79 0.38
CA SER A 347 -5.04 20.18 0.20
C SER A 347 -3.50 20.33 0.18
N VAL A 348 -2.78 19.58 1.02
CA VAL A 348 -1.30 19.54 0.96
C VAL A 348 -0.81 19.00 -0.38
N GLN A 349 -1.37 17.87 -0.84
CA GLN A 349 -0.99 17.30 -2.14
C GLN A 349 -1.24 18.31 -3.26
N LYS A 350 -2.42 18.93 -3.27
CA LYS A 350 -2.82 19.88 -4.30
C LYS A 350 -1.90 21.10 -4.32
N GLY A 351 -1.61 21.71 -3.17
CA GLY A 351 -0.69 22.84 -3.08
C GLY A 351 0.74 22.51 -3.57
N LEU A 352 1.24 21.30 -3.31
CA LEU A 352 2.54 20.85 -3.84
C LEU A 352 2.54 20.66 -5.36
N GLU A 353 1.43 20.16 -5.92
CA GLU A 353 1.28 19.99 -7.36
C GLU A 353 1.23 21.34 -8.07
N ASP A 354 0.48 22.29 -7.51
CA ASP A 354 0.40 23.65 -8.04
C ASP A 354 1.78 24.33 -8.00
N MET A 355 2.54 24.18 -6.90
CA MET A 355 3.92 24.67 -6.82
C MET A 355 4.84 24.02 -7.87
N ALA A 356 4.77 22.70 -8.03
CA ALA A 356 5.63 21.98 -8.97
C ALA A 356 5.32 22.33 -10.43
N GLU A 357 4.05 22.56 -10.75
CA GLU A 357 3.61 23.01 -12.07
C GLU A 357 4.17 24.38 -12.41
N GLN A 358 4.09 25.33 -11.47
CA GLN A 358 4.63 26.68 -11.70
C GLN A 358 6.14 26.64 -11.99
N VAL A 359 6.90 25.84 -11.24
CA VAL A 359 8.36 25.76 -11.42
C VAL A 359 8.78 24.98 -12.68
N ASP A 360 7.89 24.17 -13.27
CA ASP A 360 8.19 23.49 -14.54
C ASP A 360 8.24 24.50 -15.72
N GLN A 361 7.60 25.66 -15.59
CA GLN A 361 7.62 26.75 -16.58
C GLN A 361 8.87 27.63 -16.39
N PRO A 362 9.87 27.55 -17.29
CA PRO A 362 11.15 28.23 -17.09
C PRO A 362 11.11 29.74 -17.40
N GLY A 363 10.08 30.21 -18.13
CA GLY A 363 9.99 31.57 -18.64
C GLY A 363 9.96 32.62 -17.53
N TRP A 364 8.98 32.51 -16.63
CA TRP A 364 8.83 33.47 -15.53
C TRP A 364 9.97 33.38 -14.52
N VAL A 365 10.48 32.17 -14.22
CA VAL A 365 11.57 31.97 -13.24
C VAL A 365 12.85 32.70 -13.67
N ARG A 366 13.15 32.73 -14.98
CA ARG A 366 14.31 33.45 -15.51
C ARG A 366 14.12 34.97 -15.52
N SER A 367 12.88 35.44 -15.61
CA SER A 367 12.54 36.87 -15.56
C SER A 367 12.40 37.41 -14.14
N LEU A 368 12.54 36.55 -13.12
CA LEU A 368 12.35 36.93 -11.73
C LEU A 368 13.53 37.76 -11.21
N PRO A 369 13.31 38.92 -10.57
CA PRO A 369 14.37 39.72 -9.97
C PRO A 369 15.11 38.95 -8.86
N ASP A 370 16.42 39.17 -8.74
CA ASP A 370 17.26 38.44 -7.79
C ASP A 370 16.78 38.59 -6.34
N GLU A 371 16.40 39.80 -5.93
CA GLU A 371 15.90 40.08 -4.58
C GLU A 371 14.63 39.29 -4.24
N LEU A 372 13.66 39.27 -5.17
CA LEU A 372 12.42 38.49 -5.03
C LEU A 372 12.72 36.98 -5.07
N GLY A 373 13.60 36.52 -5.95
CA GLY A 373 14.02 35.13 -6.02
C GLY A 373 14.67 34.63 -4.74
N TRP A 374 15.56 35.44 -4.13
CA TRP A 374 16.15 35.13 -2.82
C TRP A 374 15.12 35.12 -1.69
N SER A 375 14.19 36.07 -1.68
CA SER A 375 13.11 36.12 -0.68
C SER A 375 12.17 34.92 -0.79
N MET A 376 11.80 34.52 -2.00
CA MET A 376 10.95 33.34 -2.25
C MET A 376 11.64 32.04 -1.86
N THR A 377 12.88 31.82 -2.33
CA THR A 377 13.64 30.60 -2.04
C THR A 377 13.92 30.46 -0.55
N SER A 378 14.30 31.53 0.14
CA SER A 378 14.51 31.52 1.59
C SER A 378 13.22 31.26 2.37
N THR A 379 12.09 31.83 1.95
CA THR A 379 10.78 31.61 2.58
C THR A 379 10.31 30.17 2.41
N LEU A 380 10.41 29.62 1.20
CA LEU A 380 10.04 28.23 0.92
C LEU A 380 10.98 27.22 1.58
N HIS A 381 12.27 27.53 1.67
CA HIS A 381 13.21 26.71 2.42
C HIS A 381 12.88 26.74 3.93
N GLY A 382 12.55 27.91 4.47
CA GLY A 382 12.05 28.05 5.84
C GLY A 382 10.78 27.24 6.09
N LEU A 383 9.86 27.23 5.13
CA LEU A 383 8.67 26.37 5.15
C LEU A 383 9.05 24.88 5.15
N ALA A 384 9.94 24.45 4.26
CA ALA A 384 10.38 23.05 4.21
C ALA A 384 10.98 22.60 5.55
N VAL A 385 11.78 23.45 6.20
CA VAL A 385 12.35 23.18 7.53
C VAL A 385 11.24 23.11 8.59
N ALA A 386 10.30 24.05 8.60
CA ALA A 386 9.20 24.07 9.58
C ALA A 386 8.25 22.87 9.44
N VAL A 387 7.97 22.42 8.21
CA VAL A 387 7.14 21.23 7.94
C VAL A 387 7.82 19.95 8.43
N ARG A 388 9.16 19.91 8.39
CA ARG A 388 9.96 18.76 8.84
C ARG A 388 9.97 18.62 10.36
N ASP A 389 9.96 19.73 11.09
CA ASP A 389 10.11 19.70 12.54
C ASP A 389 8.85 19.14 13.22
N ASP A 390 9.08 18.23 14.17
CA ASP A 390 8.04 17.42 14.77
C ASP A 390 7.26 18.16 15.86
N ARG A 391 7.90 19.11 16.53
CA ARG A 391 7.45 19.59 17.86
C ARG A 391 7.02 21.05 17.89
N ASP A 392 7.22 21.80 16.81
CA ASP A 392 7.05 23.24 16.84
C ASP A 392 5.89 23.73 15.95
N GLU A 393 4.70 23.78 16.54
CA GLU A 393 3.52 24.43 15.96
C GLU A 393 3.78 25.92 15.68
N GLU A 394 4.55 26.58 16.54
CA GLU A 394 4.88 27.99 16.42
C GLU A 394 5.78 28.24 15.20
N SER A 395 6.79 27.40 14.98
CA SER A 395 7.62 27.47 13.75
C SER A 395 6.81 27.29 12.46
N ARG A 396 5.83 26.38 12.44
CA ARG A 396 4.95 26.20 11.27
C ARG A 396 4.06 27.41 11.05
N ALA A 397 3.48 27.96 12.12
CA ALA A 397 2.70 29.19 12.05
C ALA A 397 3.54 30.40 11.60
N ILE A 398 4.79 30.52 12.05
CA ILE A 398 5.73 31.56 11.62
C ILE A 398 6.07 31.41 10.14
N ALA A 399 6.36 30.19 9.66
CA ALA A 399 6.65 29.95 8.26
C ALA A 399 5.43 30.22 7.35
N ALA A 400 4.23 29.83 7.78
CA ALA A 400 2.98 30.16 7.10
C ALA A 400 2.78 31.68 7.03
N ARG A 401 2.98 32.40 8.15
CA ARG A 401 2.85 33.86 8.21
C ARG A 401 3.89 34.57 7.34
N ARG A 402 5.15 34.09 7.28
CA ARG A 402 6.18 34.64 6.39
C ARG A 402 5.82 34.46 4.92
N THR A 403 5.32 33.28 4.56
CA THR A 403 4.83 32.99 3.20
C THR A 403 3.66 33.92 2.85
N GLN A 404 2.74 34.12 3.79
CA GLN A 404 1.59 35.00 3.61
C GLN A 404 1.99 36.48 3.46
N VAL A 405 2.90 36.99 4.29
CA VAL A 405 3.41 38.37 4.18
C VAL A 405 4.08 38.60 2.82
N LEU A 406 4.91 37.65 2.38
CA LEU A 406 5.55 37.76 1.07
C LEU A 406 4.51 37.72 -0.07
N ARG A 407 3.50 36.86 0.03
CA ARG A 407 2.40 36.80 -0.94
C ARG A 407 1.65 38.14 -1.04
N VAL A 408 1.35 38.78 0.10
CA VAL A 408 0.70 40.10 0.12
C VAL A 408 1.57 41.14 -0.58
N HIS A 409 2.88 41.19 -0.30
CA HIS A 409 3.77 42.14 -0.98
C HIS A 409 3.84 41.91 -2.50
N VAL A 410 3.85 40.65 -2.96
CA VAL A 410 3.83 40.34 -4.40
C VAL A 410 2.47 40.69 -5.02
N HIS A 411 1.38 40.55 -4.26
CA HIS A 411 0.04 40.92 -4.71
C HIS A 411 -0.11 42.44 -4.85
N ASP A 412 0.41 43.20 -3.90
CA ASP A 412 0.46 44.65 -3.95
C ASP A 412 1.32 45.13 -5.14
N ALA A 413 2.42 44.43 -5.44
CA ALA A 413 3.24 44.71 -6.62
C ALA A 413 2.50 44.41 -7.93
N LEU A 414 1.71 43.32 -7.99
CA LEU A 414 0.91 42.96 -9.16
C LEU A 414 -0.23 43.97 -9.41
N THR A 415 -0.90 44.41 -8.35
CA THR A 415 -1.98 45.41 -8.45
C THR A 415 -1.44 46.77 -8.92
N GLN A 416 -0.26 47.20 -8.43
CA GLN A 416 0.41 48.40 -8.93
C GLN A 416 0.86 48.28 -10.39
N ALA A 417 1.30 47.08 -10.80
CA ALA A 417 1.74 46.80 -12.16
C ALA A 417 0.58 46.78 -13.18
N THR A 418 -0.63 46.45 -12.73
CA THR A 418 -1.83 46.41 -13.59
C THR A 418 -2.51 47.77 -13.72
N THR A 419 -2.34 48.68 -12.75
CA THR A 419 -2.92 50.03 -12.78
C THR A 419 -2.04 51.08 -13.45
N THR A 420 -0.75 50.81 -13.66
CA THR A 420 0.23 51.81 -14.12
C THR A 420 0.92 51.31 -15.38
N GLU A 421 0.88 52.06 -16.49
CA GLU A 421 1.59 51.71 -17.75
C GLU A 421 3.12 51.60 -17.60
N ALA A 422 3.67 52.09 -16.48
CA ALA A 422 5.09 52.05 -16.12
C ALA A 422 5.39 51.01 -15.03
N ALA A 423 4.84 49.80 -15.16
CA ALA A 423 5.14 48.71 -14.25
C ALA A 423 6.57 48.16 -14.46
N PRO A 424 7.38 48.00 -13.40
CA PRO A 424 8.73 47.44 -13.52
C PRO A 424 8.76 45.92 -13.80
N PHE A 425 7.62 45.22 -13.74
CA PHE A 425 7.56 43.76 -13.81
C PHE A 425 6.46 43.25 -14.74
N GLU A 426 6.71 42.10 -15.38
CA GLU A 426 5.74 41.42 -16.21
C GLU A 426 4.62 40.81 -15.34
N PRO A 427 3.33 41.12 -15.59
CA PRO A 427 2.22 40.65 -14.77
C PRO A 427 2.11 39.11 -14.67
N THR A 428 2.49 38.41 -15.74
CA THR A 428 2.54 36.94 -15.83
C THR A 428 3.52 36.35 -14.83
N THR A 429 4.69 36.97 -14.67
CA THR A 429 5.74 36.54 -13.72
C THR A 429 5.33 36.74 -12.27
N LEU A 430 4.69 37.87 -11.95
CA LEU A 430 4.17 38.12 -10.62
C LEU A 430 3.03 37.16 -10.25
N LEU A 431 2.17 36.79 -11.22
CA LEU A 431 1.13 35.79 -10.98
C LEU A 431 1.71 34.39 -10.72
N ALA A 432 2.70 33.96 -11.50
CA ALA A 432 3.37 32.67 -11.29
C ALA A 432 4.07 32.62 -9.91
N ALA A 433 4.65 33.74 -9.47
CA ALA A 433 5.19 33.87 -8.12
C ALA A 433 4.08 33.81 -7.03
N LEU A 434 2.92 34.43 -7.26
CA LEU A 434 1.78 34.39 -6.34
C LEU A 434 1.18 33.00 -6.19
N THR A 435 1.00 32.27 -7.29
CA THR A 435 0.45 30.91 -7.29
C THR A 435 1.37 29.94 -6.57
N LEU A 436 2.69 30.06 -6.79
CA LEU A 436 3.70 29.30 -6.07
C LEU A 436 3.66 29.58 -4.55
N LEU A 437 3.60 30.85 -4.14
CA LEU A 437 3.52 31.23 -2.72
C LEU A 437 2.19 30.81 -2.09
N GLY A 438 1.09 30.89 -2.85
CA GLY A 438 -0.23 30.41 -2.43
C GLY A 438 -0.24 28.90 -2.16
N GLY A 439 0.37 28.10 -3.04
CA GLY A 439 0.55 26.66 -2.80
C GLY A 439 1.35 26.38 -1.53
N GLY A 440 2.42 27.14 -1.29
CA GLY A 440 3.22 27.05 -0.06
C GLY A 440 2.41 27.36 1.21
N GLU A 441 1.55 28.37 1.18
CA GLU A 441 0.66 28.70 2.30
C GLU A 441 -0.36 27.59 2.57
N VAL A 442 -1.02 27.08 1.53
CA VAL A 442 -1.99 25.97 1.64
C VAL A 442 -1.32 24.75 2.24
N VAL A 443 -0.11 24.40 1.80
CA VAL A 443 0.69 23.31 2.36
C VAL A 443 0.95 23.55 3.85
N ALA A 444 1.38 24.75 4.24
CA ALA A 444 1.69 25.10 5.63
C ALA A 444 0.48 25.00 6.57
N GLN A 445 -0.68 25.51 6.14
CA GLN A 445 -1.91 25.50 6.92
C GLN A 445 -2.52 24.10 7.00
N SER A 446 -2.55 23.38 5.88
CA SER A 446 -3.20 22.08 5.79
C SER A 446 -2.39 20.98 6.49
N ILE A 447 -1.05 21.01 6.40
CA ILE A 447 -0.21 20.07 7.16
C ILE A 447 -0.35 20.33 8.66
N THR A 448 -0.46 21.59 9.06
CA THR A 448 -0.70 21.98 10.45
C THR A 448 -2.00 21.40 10.96
N ARG A 449 -3.10 21.59 10.21
CA ARG A 449 -4.41 21.03 10.54
C ARG A 449 -4.39 19.49 10.61
N ALA A 450 -3.73 18.83 9.67
CA ALA A 450 -3.59 17.36 9.68
C ALA A 450 -2.89 16.87 10.96
N ARG A 451 -1.84 17.58 11.40
CA ARG A 451 -1.09 17.23 12.62
C ARG A 451 -1.90 17.51 13.89
N THR A 452 -2.57 18.66 13.99
CA THR A 452 -3.39 19.01 15.16
C THR A 452 -4.55 18.04 15.37
N LEU A 453 -5.21 17.62 14.28
CA LEU A 453 -6.30 16.62 14.33
C LEU A 453 -5.81 15.29 14.92
N THR A 454 -4.61 14.86 14.55
CA THR A 454 -4.06 13.62 15.11
C THR A 454 -3.48 13.78 16.52
N ALA A 455 -3.12 15.00 16.94
CA ALA A 455 -2.47 15.27 18.23
C ALA A 455 -3.44 15.51 19.40
N THR A 456 -4.67 15.96 19.15
CA THR A 456 -5.63 16.40 20.19
C THR A 456 -6.51 15.28 20.77
N ILE A 457 -6.15 14.02 20.56
CA ILE A 457 -7.03 12.89 20.90
C ILE A 457 -6.97 12.60 22.43
N PRO A 458 -8.08 12.76 23.18
CA PRO A 458 -8.10 12.50 24.62
C PRO A 458 -7.97 11.01 24.94
N GLU A 459 -7.15 10.68 25.94
CA GLU A 459 -6.85 9.32 26.42
C GLU A 459 -8.03 8.61 27.12
N SER A 460 -9.23 9.21 27.15
CA SER A 460 -10.40 8.62 27.84
C SER A 460 -11.71 8.92 27.12
N VAL A 461 -12.02 8.10 26.11
CA VAL A 461 -13.41 7.98 25.64
C VAL A 461 -13.83 6.52 25.81
N SER A 462 -14.71 6.33 26.79
CA SER A 462 -15.46 5.10 27.04
C SER A 462 -16.23 4.69 25.77
N PRO A 463 -16.48 3.39 25.54
CA PRO A 463 -16.87 2.89 24.24
C PRO A 463 -18.27 3.41 23.87
N VAL A 464 -18.32 4.31 22.89
CA VAL A 464 -19.53 4.42 22.07
C VAL A 464 -19.64 3.10 21.33
N ALA A 465 -20.69 2.35 21.64
CA ALA A 465 -21.08 1.16 20.90
C ALA A 465 -21.07 1.54 19.41
N ALA A 466 -20.21 0.88 18.63
CA ALA A 466 -20.21 1.02 17.19
C ALA A 466 -21.64 0.65 16.73
N GLY A 467 -22.41 1.68 16.38
CA GLY A 467 -23.72 1.49 15.78
C GLY A 467 -23.53 0.61 14.57
N GLU A 468 -24.25 -0.50 14.58
CA GLU A 468 -24.40 -1.37 13.43
C GLU A 468 -24.69 -0.51 12.20
N PRO A 469 -23.96 -0.68 11.07
CA PRO A 469 -24.41 -0.09 9.83
C PRO A 469 -25.79 -0.66 9.55
N ALA A 470 -26.79 0.22 9.57
CA ALA A 470 -28.17 -0.11 9.26
C ALA A 470 -28.21 -0.79 7.89
N SER A 471 -28.52 -2.09 7.91
CA SER A 471 -28.80 -2.88 6.73
C SER A 471 -30.16 -2.47 6.18
N GLN A 472 -30.16 -1.46 5.29
CA GLN A 472 -31.35 -1.11 4.53
C GLN A 472 -31.59 -2.13 3.41
N SER A 473 -32.42 -3.12 3.78
CA SER A 473 -33.53 -3.78 3.09
C SER A 473 -33.59 -3.94 1.56
N ASP A 474 -34.06 -5.15 1.21
CA ASP A 474 -34.96 -5.51 0.11
C ASP A 474 -34.44 -5.54 -1.33
N ARG A 475 -33.92 -6.71 -1.71
CA ARG A 475 -34.36 -7.46 -2.89
C ARG A 475 -34.04 -8.95 -2.74
N LYS A 476 -34.88 -9.78 -3.33
CA LYS A 476 -34.92 -11.26 -3.33
C LYS A 476 -33.71 -11.91 -4.04
N SER A 477 -32.48 -11.52 -3.70
CA SER A 477 -31.23 -12.07 -4.22
C SER A 477 -30.39 -12.66 -3.07
N LEU A 478 -29.82 -13.85 -3.27
CA LEU A 478 -28.88 -14.47 -2.35
C LEU A 478 -27.79 -13.45 -1.95
N SER A 479 -27.50 -13.33 -0.65
CA SER A 479 -26.42 -12.45 -0.19
C SER A 479 -25.09 -12.88 -0.83
N PRO A 480 -24.23 -11.95 -1.28
CA PRO A 480 -22.94 -12.28 -1.91
C PRO A 480 -22.07 -13.23 -1.08
N SER A 481 -22.13 -13.10 0.25
CA SER A 481 -21.49 -14.00 1.21
C SER A 481 -21.96 -15.45 1.11
N MET A 482 -23.26 -15.69 0.89
CA MET A 482 -23.84 -17.01 0.77
C MET A 482 -23.48 -17.64 -0.57
N ALA A 483 -23.47 -16.84 -1.64
CA ALA A 483 -22.98 -17.28 -2.95
C ALA A 483 -21.51 -17.72 -2.89
N LEU A 484 -20.64 -16.94 -2.22
CA LEU A 484 -19.25 -17.31 -1.96
C LEU A 484 -19.13 -18.58 -1.13
N ALA A 485 -19.93 -18.74 -0.07
CA ALA A 485 -19.92 -19.93 0.76
C ALA A 485 -20.22 -21.19 -0.06
N ILE A 486 -21.24 -21.13 -0.93
CA ILE A 486 -21.61 -22.22 -1.82
C ILE A 486 -20.49 -22.51 -2.83
N GLN A 487 -19.96 -21.49 -3.50
CA GLN A 487 -18.85 -21.64 -4.44
C GLN A 487 -17.62 -22.31 -3.79
N ALA A 488 -17.23 -21.83 -2.61
CA ALA A 488 -16.04 -22.31 -1.90
C ALA A 488 -16.18 -23.77 -1.49
N VAL A 489 -17.35 -24.18 -1.00
CA VAL A 489 -17.65 -25.57 -0.65
C VAL A 489 -17.70 -26.47 -1.90
N VAL A 490 -18.41 -26.04 -2.95
CA VAL A 490 -18.51 -26.81 -4.19
C VAL A 490 -17.12 -26.99 -4.82
N ALA A 491 -16.29 -25.94 -4.84
CA ALA A 491 -14.91 -26.01 -5.31
C ALA A 491 -14.06 -26.97 -4.48
N ALA A 492 -14.13 -26.89 -3.14
CA ALA A 492 -13.38 -27.77 -2.26
C ALA A 492 -13.77 -29.24 -2.43
N LEU A 493 -15.08 -29.55 -2.47
CA LEU A 493 -15.60 -30.90 -2.63
C LEU A 493 -15.24 -31.49 -4.00
N THR A 494 -15.48 -30.74 -5.09
CA THR A 494 -15.17 -31.20 -6.45
C THR A 494 -13.66 -31.40 -6.63
N ALA A 495 -12.84 -30.51 -6.09
CA ALA A 495 -11.38 -30.64 -6.14
C ALA A 495 -10.85 -31.83 -5.33
N GLY A 496 -11.38 -32.05 -4.13
CA GLY A 496 -11.01 -33.19 -3.30
C GLY A 496 -11.40 -34.52 -3.94
N VAL A 497 -12.62 -34.62 -4.50
CA VAL A 497 -13.08 -35.82 -5.20
C VAL A 497 -12.23 -36.08 -6.44
N LEU A 498 -12.00 -35.06 -7.28
CA LEU A 498 -11.19 -35.23 -8.49
C LEU A 498 -9.75 -35.64 -8.16
N ALA A 499 -9.15 -35.07 -7.12
CA ALA A 499 -7.82 -35.44 -6.66
C ALA A 499 -7.75 -36.92 -6.24
N ARG A 500 -8.77 -37.42 -5.52
CA ARG A 500 -8.83 -38.86 -5.17
C ARG A 500 -8.97 -39.76 -6.40
N VAL A 501 -9.79 -39.35 -7.37
CA VAL A 501 -9.97 -40.11 -8.62
C VAL A 501 -8.67 -40.20 -9.42
N ILE A 502 -7.85 -39.15 -9.39
CA ILE A 502 -6.52 -39.10 -10.04
C ILE A 502 -5.48 -39.93 -9.26
N GLY A 503 -5.81 -40.42 -8.05
CA GLY A 503 -4.88 -41.15 -7.20
C GLY A 503 -3.91 -40.24 -6.43
N ASN A 504 -4.25 -38.96 -6.26
CA ASN A 504 -3.44 -38.03 -5.46
C ASN A 504 -3.73 -38.26 -3.96
N GLU A 505 -2.71 -38.72 -3.24
CA GLU A 505 -2.78 -38.98 -1.79
C GLU A 505 -3.10 -37.72 -0.99
N GLN A 506 -2.73 -36.54 -1.48
CA GLN A 506 -2.94 -35.23 -0.85
C GLN A 506 -4.27 -34.57 -1.25
N SER A 507 -5.33 -35.35 -1.46
CA SER A 507 -6.66 -34.82 -1.84
C SER A 507 -7.19 -33.69 -0.96
N LEU A 508 -6.88 -33.69 0.34
CA LEU A 508 -7.23 -32.61 1.27
C LEU A 508 -6.51 -31.29 0.96
N VAL A 509 -5.23 -31.35 0.57
CA VAL A 509 -4.42 -30.16 0.21
C VAL A 509 -4.98 -29.50 -1.04
N VAL A 510 -5.42 -30.31 -2.01
CA VAL A 510 -6.06 -29.84 -3.25
C VAL A 510 -7.39 -29.15 -2.94
N ALA A 511 -8.23 -29.76 -2.09
CA ALA A 511 -9.50 -29.20 -1.65
C ALA A 511 -9.31 -27.86 -0.91
N TRP A 512 -8.35 -27.80 0.01
CA TRP A 512 -7.99 -26.57 0.72
C TRP A 512 -7.51 -25.47 -0.24
N THR A 513 -6.70 -25.85 -1.23
CA THR A 513 -6.21 -24.92 -2.24
C THR A 513 -7.34 -24.33 -3.07
N ALA A 514 -8.29 -25.15 -3.51
CA ALA A 514 -9.47 -24.68 -4.23
C ALA A 514 -10.32 -23.69 -3.40
N PHE A 515 -10.55 -24.01 -2.12
CA PHE A 515 -11.27 -23.13 -1.20
C PHE A 515 -10.61 -21.76 -1.03
N VAL A 516 -9.31 -21.72 -0.75
CA VAL A 516 -8.60 -20.45 -0.50
C VAL A 516 -8.52 -19.55 -1.75
N ILE A 517 -8.66 -20.12 -2.94
CA ILE A 517 -8.66 -19.37 -4.21
C ILE A 517 -10.00 -18.66 -4.42
N ILE A 518 -11.10 -19.26 -4.00
CA ILE A 518 -12.43 -18.67 -4.14
C ILE A 518 -12.51 -17.37 -3.34
N ALA A 519 -12.77 -16.27 -4.05
CA ALA A 519 -12.80 -14.94 -3.48
C ALA A 519 -13.53 -13.95 -4.38
N GLY A 520 -14.47 -13.21 -3.77
CA GLY A 520 -15.27 -12.19 -4.43
C GLY A 520 -15.80 -12.57 -5.79
N SER A 521 -15.40 -11.79 -6.79
CA SER A 521 -15.92 -12.02 -8.13
C SER A 521 -15.28 -13.21 -8.81
N ALA A 522 -15.99 -13.75 -9.81
CA ALA A 522 -15.49 -14.81 -10.66
C ALA A 522 -14.11 -14.46 -11.26
N GLY A 523 -13.97 -13.25 -11.79
CA GLY A 523 -12.72 -12.76 -12.36
C GLY A 523 -11.58 -12.66 -11.35
N LEU A 524 -11.86 -12.31 -10.09
CA LEU A 524 -10.86 -12.27 -9.02
C LEU A 524 -10.40 -13.67 -8.63
N SER A 525 -11.35 -14.60 -8.47
CA SER A 525 -11.04 -16.01 -8.21
C SER A 525 -10.19 -16.62 -9.33
N THR A 526 -10.53 -16.36 -10.60
CA THR A 526 -9.73 -16.82 -11.75
C THR A 526 -8.35 -16.17 -11.78
N ARG A 527 -8.24 -14.85 -11.56
CA ARG A 527 -6.94 -14.17 -11.50
C ARG A 527 -6.08 -14.72 -10.36
N ARG A 528 -6.67 -14.97 -9.19
CA ARG A 528 -5.96 -15.62 -8.07
C ARG A 528 -5.50 -17.01 -8.44
N ALA A 529 -6.33 -17.82 -9.08
CA ALA A 529 -5.92 -19.14 -9.57
C ALA A 529 -4.70 -19.06 -10.50
N LEU A 530 -4.76 -18.19 -11.51
CA LEU A 530 -3.71 -18.00 -12.51
C LEU A 530 -2.40 -17.50 -11.89
N VAL A 531 -2.49 -16.62 -10.90
CA VAL A 531 -1.33 -15.99 -10.25
C VAL A 531 -0.77 -16.87 -9.12
N ARG A 532 -1.60 -17.73 -8.50
CA ARG A 532 -1.19 -18.66 -7.44
C ARG A 532 -0.27 -19.74 -7.96
N ILE A 533 -0.59 -20.34 -9.12
CA ILE A 533 0.18 -21.44 -9.72
C ILE A 533 1.68 -21.05 -9.86
N PRO A 534 2.06 -19.97 -10.56
CA PRO A 534 3.47 -19.59 -10.68
C PRO A 534 4.07 -19.19 -9.34
N ALA A 535 3.31 -18.54 -8.44
CA ALA A 535 3.80 -18.17 -7.11
C ALA A 535 4.13 -19.39 -6.24
N THR A 536 3.30 -20.44 -6.25
CA THR A 536 3.53 -21.69 -5.52
C THR A 536 4.71 -22.45 -6.11
N ILE A 537 4.84 -22.53 -7.44
CA ILE A 537 5.98 -23.18 -8.10
C ILE A 537 7.28 -22.45 -7.75
N LEU A 538 7.35 -21.13 -7.97
CA LEU A 538 8.54 -20.33 -7.66
C LEU A 538 8.87 -20.39 -6.17
N GLY A 539 7.87 -20.38 -5.29
CA GLY A 539 8.08 -20.46 -3.85
C GLY A 539 8.55 -21.84 -3.40
N ALA A 540 8.01 -22.92 -3.97
CA ALA A 540 8.44 -24.29 -3.68
C ALA A 540 9.88 -24.53 -4.17
N VAL A 541 10.20 -24.12 -5.41
CA VAL A 541 11.56 -24.21 -5.97
C VAL A 541 12.53 -23.35 -5.18
N GLY A 542 12.15 -22.11 -4.85
CA GLY A 542 12.96 -21.21 -4.03
C GLY A 542 13.22 -21.78 -2.63
N GLY A 543 12.19 -22.33 -1.99
CA GLY A 543 12.31 -22.97 -0.68
C GLY A 543 13.23 -24.19 -0.69
N VAL A 544 13.16 -25.02 -1.74
CA VAL A 544 14.06 -26.18 -1.90
C VAL A 544 15.49 -25.73 -2.18
N LEU A 545 15.69 -24.71 -3.02
CA LEU A 545 17.03 -24.16 -3.27
C LEU A 545 17.65 -23.59 -1.98
N LEU A 546 16.87 -22.90 -1.16
CA LEU A 546 17.27 -22.44 0.17
C LEU A 546 17.61 -23.61 1.09
N ALA A 547 16.76 -24.63 1.16
CA ALA A 547 17.01 -25.82 1.99
C ALA A 547 18.25 -26.60 1.55
N ALA A 548 18.52 -26.71 0.24
CA ALA A 548 19.66 -27.44 -0.31
C ALA A 548 21.00 -26.69 -0.18
N THR A 549 20.98 -25.35 -0.06
CA THR A 549 22.20 -24.52 -0.02
C THR A 549 22.64 -24.16 1.39
N VAL A 550 21.71 -24.22 2.35
CA VAL A 550 21.94 -23.78 3.73
C VAL A 550 22.22 -25.01 4.60
N PRO A 551 23.16 -24.93 5.58
CA PRO A 551 23.42 -26.03 6.48
C PRO A 551 22.15 -26.48 7.23
N ASP A 552 21.99 -27.79 7.41
CA ASP A 552 20.94 -28.43 8.24
C ASP A 552 21.18 -28.17 9.74
N THR A 553 21.21 -26.91 10.13
CA THR A 553 21.17 -26.52 11.54
C THR A 553 19.81 -25.93 11.86
N LEU A 554 19.30 -26.30 13.04
CA LEU A 554 18.00 -25.84 13.54
C LEU A 554 17.87 -24.30 13.47
N GLY A 555 18.97 -23.58 13.72
CA GLY A 555 19.01 -22.12 13.65
C GLY A 555 18.71 -21.56 12.25
N TRP A 556 19.21 -22.21 11.19
CA TRP A 556 18.95 -21.78 9.82
C TRP A 556 17.51 -22.05 9.39
N THR A 557 16.96 -23.21 9.75
CA THR A 557 15.55 -23.54 9.52
C THR A 557 14.64 -22.51 10.16
N ILE A 558 14.89 -22.15 11.43
CA ILE A 558 14.14 -21.10 12.14
C ILE A 558 14.29 -19.76 11.43
N ALA A 559 15.49 -19.39 10.99
CA ALA A 559 15.71 -18.12 10.30
C ALA A 559 14.95 -18.04 8.97
N VAL A 560 14.97 -19.10 8.16
CA VAL A 560 14.24 -19.15 6.88
C VAL A 560 12.73 -19.08 7.11
N VAL A 561 12.20 -19.85 8.08
CA VAL A 561 10.78 -19.81 8.44
C VAL A 561 10.39 -18.42 8.96
N ALA A 562 11.18 -17.83 9.84
CA ALA A 562 10.96 -16.49 10.38
C ALA A 562 10.91 -15.42 9.29
N VAL A 563 11.87 -15.45 8.35
CA VAL A 563 11.91 -14.54 7.20
C VAL A 563 10.69 -14.77 6.28
N GLY A 564 10.35 -16.02 6.01
CA GLY A 564 9.19 -16.38 5.19
C GLY A 564 7.86 -15.92 5.83
N VAL A 565 7.67 -16.15 7.13
CA VAL A 565 6.52 -15.66 7.89
C VAL A 565 6.46 -14.13 7.90
N PHE A 566 7.59 -13.45 8.14
CA PHE A 566 7.68 -11.99 8.12
C PHE A 566 7.16 -11.44 6.79
N PHE A 567 7.73 -11.90 5.68
CA PHE A 567 7.35 -11.42 4.36
C PHE A 567 5.94 -11.84 3.98
N THR A 568 5.45 -12.99 4.44
CA THR A 568 4.04 -13.39 4.23
C THR A 568 3.09 -12.39 4.87
N ILE A 569 3.31 -12.00 6.12
CA ILE A 569 2.46 -11.04 6.84
C ILE A 569 2.57 -9.63 6.22
N VAL A 570 3.77 -9.20 5.84
CA VAL A 570 4.00 -7.89 5.22
C VAL A 570 3.38 -7.80 3.82
N SER A 571 3.41 -8.89 3.06
CA SER A 571 2.88 -8.93 1.70
C SER A 571 1.40 -9.29 1.61
N ALA A 572 0.80 -9.92 2.62
CA ALA A 572 -0.60 -10.30 2.66
C ALA A 572 -1.61 -9.20 2.29
N PRO A 573 -1.42 -7.91 2.67
CA PRO A 573 -2.29 -6.81 2.27
C PRO A 573 -1.81 -6.04 1.02
N VAL A 574 -0.69 -6.44 0.38
CA VAL A 574 -0.04 -5.73 -0.76
C VAL A 574 0.07 -6.54 -2.05
N SER A 575 0.47 -7.82 -1.99
CA SER A 575 0.40 -8.74 -3.11
C SER A 575 0.13 -10.22 -2.72
N TYR A 576 -0.97 -10.79 -3.23
CA TYR A 576 -1.40 -12.17 -3.09
C TYR A 576 -0.37 -13.16 -3.64
N PRO A 577 0.18 -13.00 -4.87
CA PRO A 577 1.27 -13.86 -5.32
C PRO A 577 2.49 -13.78 -4.41
N ALA A 578 2.84 -12.59 -3.92
CA ALA A 578 3.99 -12.45 -3.01
C ALA A 578 3.72 -13.18 -1.69
N MET A 579 2.53 -13.05 -1.13
CA MET A 579 2.11 -13.79 0.07
C MET A 579 2.21 -15.29 -0.15
N VAL A 580 1.65 -15.83 -1.24
CA VAL A 580 1.70 -17.26 -1.57
C VAL A 580 3.14 -17.74 -1.78
N PHE A 581 3.95 -16.93 -2.47
CA PHE A 581 5.37 -17.23 -2.72
C PHE A 581 6.16 -17.35 -1.41
N TRP A 582 6.09 -16.35 -0.54
CA TRP A 582 6.80 -16.33 0.74
C TRP A 582 6.28 -17.42 1.69
N MET A 583 4.97 -17.65 1.71
CA MET A 583 4.35 -18.72 2.49
C MET A 583 4.82 -20.10 2.02
N SER A 584 4.93 -20.30 0.70
CA SER A 584 5.43 -21.56 0.12
C SER A 584 6.88 -21.82 0.51
N ILE A 585 7.73 -20.77 0.50
CA ILE A 585 9.12 -20.84 0.98
C ILE A 585 9.15 -21.20 2.47
N ALA A 586 8.36 -20.53 3.31
CA ALA A 586 8.33 -20.77 4.75
C ALA A 586 7.96 -22.21 5.10
N PHE A 587 7.07 -22.83 4.32
CA PHE A 587 6.64 -24.20 4.56
C PHE A 587 7.62 -25.27 4.07
N VAL A 588 8.50 -25.01 3.09
CA VAL A 588 9.39 -26.05 2.56
C VAL A 588 10.30 -26.66 3.65
N PRO A 589 11.02 -25.88 4.48
CA PRO A 589 11.86 -26.44 5.54
C PRO A 589 11.09 -27.26 6.59
N LEU A 590 9.78 -27.03 6.74
CA LEU A 590 8.94 -27.78 7.67
C LEU A 590 8.56 -29.18 7.18
N PHE A 591 8.54 -29.37 5.85
CA PHE A 591 8.18 -30.65 5.21
C PHE A 591 9.38 -31.36 4.58
N ALA A 592 10.50 -30.67 4.41
CA ALA A 592 11.74 -31.22 3.85
C ALA A 592 12.43 -32.28 4.73
N THR A 593 11.92 -32.54 5.94
CA THR A 593 12.50 -33.46 6.92
C THR A 593 12.57 -34.92 6.46
N GLU A 594 11.88 -35.28 5.36
CA GLU A 594 11.89 -36.64 4.79
C GLU A 594 12.90 -36.83 3.63
N GLY A 595 13.67 -35.80 3.26
CA GLY A 595 14.71 -35.89 2.21
C GLY A 595 14.18 -35.98 0.76
N ARG A 596 12.86 -35.98 0.56
CA ARG A 596 12.19 -36.07 -0.75
C ARG A 596 11.78 -34.69 -1.30
N TYR A 597 12.78 -33.84 -1.56
CA TYR A 597 12.56 -32.46 -2.01
C TYR A 597 11.76 -32.33 -3.32
N LEU A 598 11.98 -33.24 -4.28
CA LEU A 598 11.30 -33.20 -5.58
C LEU A 598 9.82 -33.57 -5.47
N ASP A 599 9.49 -34.54 -4.61
CA ASP A 599 8.10 -34.96 -4.39
C ASP A 599 7.31 -33.84 -3.71
N LEU A 600 7.93 -33.11 -2.78
CA LEU A 600 7.30 -31.94 -2.15
C LEU A 600 6.97 -30.83 -3.16
N ILE A 601 7.86 -30.57 -4.12
CA ILE A 601 7.59 -29.59 -5.19
C ILE A 601 6.45 -30.09 -6.09
N TRP A 602 6.50 -31.36 -6.48
CA TRP A 602 5.50 -31.97 -7.34
C TRP A 602 4.12 -31.90 -6.70
N ASP A 603 4.00 -32.33 -5.45
CA ASP A 603 2.75 -32.35 -4.69
C ASP A 603 2.14 -30.95 -4.54
N LYS A 604 2.94 -29.96 -4.15
CA LYS A 604 2.48 -28.57 -4.03
C LYS A 604 2.05 -27.99 -5.38
N THR A 605 2.77 -28.33 -6.45
CA THR A 605 2.47 -27.84 -7.80
C THR A 605 1.18 -28.44 -8.34
N VAL A 606 1.01 -29.76 -8.19
CA VAL A 606 -0.21 -30.48 -8.59
C VAL A 606 -1.41 -29.97 -7.79
N ALA A 607 -1.27 -29.77 -6.49
CA ALA A 607 -2.33 -29.21 -5.66
C ALA A 607 -2.73 -27.79 -6.08
N ALA A 608 -1.76 -26.93 -6.41
CA ALA A 608 -2.01 -25.59 -6.91
C ALA A 608 -2.70 -25.59 -8.29
N LEU A 609 -2.28 -26.48 -9.19
CA LEU A 609 -2.85 -26.60 -10.53
C LEU A 609 -4.29 -27.11 -10.49
N ILE A 610 -4.53 -28.27 -9.88
CA ILE A 610 -5.87 -28.88 -9.83
C ILE A 610 -6.82 -27.98 -9.03
N GLY A 611 -6.39 -27.53 -7.85
CA GLY A 611 -7.19 -26.65 -7.01
C GLY A 611 -7.49 -25.31 -7.69
N GLY A 612 -6.53 -24.74 -8.41
CA GLY A 612 -6.70 -23.49 -9.16
C GLY A 612 -7.63 -23.61 -10.35
N CYS A 613 -7.47 -24.65 -11.17
CA CYS A 613 -8.35 -24.88 -12.32
C CYS A 613 -9.80 -25.09 -11.89
N ILE A 614 -10.04 -25.89 -10.85
CA ILE A 614 -11.39 -26.18 -10.36
C ILE A 614 -12.00 -24.96 -9.70
N ALA A 615 -11.24 -24.22 -8.87
CA ALA A 615 -11.74 -22.99 -8.27
C ALA A 615 -12.10 -21.95 -9.34
N GLY A 616 -11.26 -21.78 -10.37
CA GLY A 616 -11.56 -20.90 -11.50
C GLY A 616 -12.82 -21.32 -12.25
N LEU A 617 -12.99 -22.62 -12.52
CA LEU A 617 -14.17 -23.15 -13.20
C LEU A 617 -15.44 -22.96 -12.37
N VAL A 618 -15.40 -23.30 -11.08
CA VAL A 618 -16.53 -23.16 -10.16
C VAL A 618 -16.91 -21.70 -9.99
N ALA A 619 -15.94 -20.78 -9.86
CA ALA A 619 -16.23 -19.36 -9.75
C ALA A 619 -16.91 -18.78 -11.00
N LEU A 620 -16.62 -19.34 -12.19
CA LEU A 620 -17.24 -18.93 -13.46
C LEU A 620 -18.61 -19.56 -13.70
N THR A 621 -18.88 -20.74 -13.14
CA THR A 621 -20.08 -21.55 -13.45
C THR A 621 -21.14 -21.53 -12.35
N VAL A 622 -20.73 -21.51 -11.08
CA VAL A 622 -21.62 -21.63 -9.91
C VAL A 622 -21.91 -20.25 -9.35
N VAL A 623 -23.13 -19.72 -9.54
CA VAL A 623 -23.58 -18.41 -9.01
C VAL A 623 -22.53 -17.29 -9.24
N PRO A 624 -22.21 -16.95 -10.51
CA PRO A 624 -21.08 -16.06 -10.80
C PRO A 624 -21.32 -14.66 -10.20
N ILE A 625 -20.48 -14.29 -9.24
CA ILE A 625 -20.47 -12.95 -8.64
C ILE A 625 -19.68 -12.05 -9.59
N ARG A 626 -20.33 -11.02 -10.14
CA ARG A 626 -19.70 -10.05 -11.04
C ARG A 626 -19.42 -8.77 -10.28
N SER A 627 -18.15 -8.47 -10.00
CA SER A 627 -17.69 -7.28 -9.25
C SER A 627 -18.21 -5.96 -9.83
N ALA A 628 -18.44 -5.90 -11.14
CA ALA A 628 -19.00 -4.72 -11.80
C ALA A 628 -20.40 -4.35 -11.30
N ARG A 629 -21.23 -5.29 -10.83
CA ARG A 629 -22.60 -4.99 -10.37
C ARG A 629 -22.63 -4.31 -9.00
N GLU A 630 -21.68 -4.61 -8.12
CA GLU A 630 -21.63 -4.05 -6.76
C GLU A 630 -21.08 -2.62 -6.73
N VAL A 631 -20.10 -2.30 -7.60
CA VAL A 631 -19.43 -0.99 -7.63
C VAL A 631 -20.09 -0.01 -8.61
N ARG A 632 -20.93 -0.50 -9.54
CA ARG A 632 -21.65 0.33 -10.54
C ARG A 632 -22.40 1.52 -9.91
N PRO A 633 -23.15 1.39 -8.80
CA PRO A 633 -23.83 2.54 -8.19
C PRO A 633 -22.87 3.64 -7.74
N ALA A 634 -21.72 3.28 -7.17
CA ALA A 634 -20.69 4.25 -6.78
C ALA A 634 -19.99 4.89 -7.98
N ILE A 635 -19.77 4.14 -9.07
CA ILE A 635 -19.23 4.70 -10.32
C ILE A 635 -20.21 5.73 -10.89
N LEU A 636 -21.51 5.40 -10.93
CA LEU A 636 -22.54 6.32 -11.39
C LEU A 636 -22.57 7.57 -10.50
N SER A 637 -22.59 7.40 -9.17
CA SER A 637 -22.55 8.54 -8.24
C SER A 637 -21.31 9.42 -8.44
N TYR A 638 -20.15 8.83 -8.72
CA TYR A 638 -18.92 9.57 -9.03
C TYR A 638 -19.02 10.32 -10.37
N LEU A 639 -19.50 9.67 -11.42
CA LEU A 639 -19.67 10.29 -12.74
C LEU A 639 -20.70 11.44 -12.69
N THR A 640 -21.79 11.28 -11.93
CA THR A 640 -22.77 12.36 -11.70
C THR A 640 -22.13 13.53 -10.94
N ALA A 641 -21.32 13.26 -9.92
CA ALA A 641 -20.59 14.31 -9.20
C ALA A 641 -19.54 14.99 -10.08
N LEU A 642 -18.92 14.25 -11.01
CA LEU A 642 -17.96 14.79 -11.97
C LEU A 642 -18.65 15.69 -12.99
N ASP A 643 -19.84 15.32 -13.48
CA ASP A 643 -20.63 16.19 -14.36
C ASP A 643 -21.04 17.48 -13.64
N ALA A 644 -21.49 17.38 -12.39
CA ALA A 644 -21.83 18.55 -11.57
C ALA A 644 -20.62 19.47 -11.34
N ALA A 645 -19.44 18.90 -11.05
CA ALA A 645 -18.21 19.66 -10.90
C ALA A 645 -17.79 20.35 -12.20
N LEU A 646 -17.84 19.65 -13.34
CA LEU A 646 -17.59 20.25 -14.65
C LEU A 646 -18.61 21.34 -15.01
N ALA A 647 -19.88 21.15 -14.65
CA ALA A 647 -20.94 22.14 -14.88
C ALA A 647 -20.75 23.41 -14.04
N SER A 648 -20.24 23.29 -12.81
CA SER A 648 -19.98 24.45 -11.94
C SER A 648 -18.94 25.41 -12.51
N HIS A 649 -18.06 24.93 -13.39
CA HIS A 649 -17.07 25.76 -14.11
C HIS A 649 -17.66 26.50 -15.33
N LEU A 650 -18.94 26.34 -15.66
CA LEU A 650 -19.58 27.13 -16.72
C LEU A 650 -19.88 28.57 -16.24
N PRO A 651 -19.93 29.55 -17.17
CA PRO A 651 -20.23 30.94 -16.82
C PRO A 651 -21.53 31.05 -16.00
N GLY A 652 -21.48 31.80 -14.89
CA GLY A 652 -22.64 32.06 -14.02
C GLY A 652 -22.83 31.13 -12.80
N HIS A 653 -21.94 30.16 -12.56
CA HIS A 653 -22.04 29.19 -11.45
C HIS A 653 -20.85 29.26 -10.46
N GLU A 654 -20.12 30.38 -10.43
CA GLU A 654 -18.85 30.56 -9.68
C GLU A 654 -18.98 30.28 -8.17
N HIS A 655 -20.15 30.52 -7.57
CA HIS A 655 -20.38 30.30 -6.15
C HIS A 655 -20.56 28.81 -5.77
N GLU A 656 -20.76 27.94 -6.76
CA GLU A 656 -21.05 26.51 -6.56
C GLU A 656 -19.81 25.62 -6.76
N VAL A 657 -18.71 26.15 -7.31
CA VAL A 657 -17.49 25.40 -7.66
C VAL A 657 -16.93 24.65 -6.45
N ALA A 658 -16.72 25.34 -5.33
CA ALA A 658 -16.16 24.73 -4.13
C ALA A 658 -17.06 23.62 -3.54
N VAL A 659 -18.38 23.77 -3.67
CA VAL A 659 -19.36 22.78 -3.19
C VAL A 659 -19.39 21.56 -4.11
N ALA A 660 -19.36 21.78 -5.43
CA ALA A 660 -19.35 20.72 -6.42
C ALA A 660 -18.05 19.90 -6.39
N GLU A 661 -16.89 20.56 -6.19
CA GLU A 661 -15.61 19.88 -6.01
C GLU A 661 -15.54 19.06 -4.73
N ALA A 662 -16.03 19.60 -3.60
CA ALA A 662 -16.16 18.84 -2.36
C ALA A 662 -17.10 17.63 -2.52
N GLY A 663 -18.18 17.78 -3.30
CA GLY A 663 -19.08 16.69 -3.66
C GLY A 663 -18.41 15.60 -4.51
N LEU A 664 -17.60 15.99 -5.50
CA LEU A 664 -16.81 15.09 -6.32
C LEU A 664 -15.76 14.33 -5.50
N ASP A 665 -15.03 15.02 -4.62
CA ASP A 665 -14.06 14.40 -3.71
C ASP A 665 -14.76 13.42 -2.76
N SER A 666 -15.92 13.79 -2.20
CA SER A 666 -16.73 12.91 -1.36
C SER A 666 -17.19 11.67 -2.12
N ALA A 667 -17.67 11.82 -3.36
CA ALA A 667 -18.08 10.70 -4.21
C ALA A 667 -16.90 9.79 -4.58
N HIS A 668 -15.72 10.35 -4.84
CA HIS A 668 -14.50 9.59 -5.08
C HIS A 668 -14.07 8.78 -3.85
N VAL A 669 -14.14 9.39 -2.66
CA VAL A 669 -13.87 8.71 -1.39
C VAL A 669 -14.90 7.63 -1.10
N ALA A 670 -16.19 7.90 -1.33
CA ALA A 670 -17.26 6.91 -1.17
C ALA A 670 -17.08 5.73 -2.12
N PHE A 671 -16.67 5.99 -3.37
CA PHE A 671 -16.27 4.95 -4.32
C PHE A 671 -15.09 4.13 -3.81
N ALA A 672 -14.01 4.78 -3.35
CA ALA A 672 -12.84 4.09 -2.81
C ALA A 672 -13.18 3.26 -1.57
N ALA A 673 -14.04 3.78 -0.69
CA ALA A 673 -14.54 3.08 0.50
C ALA A 673 -15.42 1.88 0.12
N MET A 674 -16.32 2.03 -0.86
CA MET A 674 -17.16 0.93 -1.35
C MET A 674 -16.33 -0.16 -2.02
N VAL A 675 -15.33 0.20 -2.83
CA VAL A 675 -14.37 -0.75 -3.41
C VAL A 675 -13.61 -1.50 -2.30
N THR A 676 -13.20 -0.80 -1.25
CA THR A 676 -12.51 -1.39 -0.10
C THR A 676 -13.44 -2.29 0.72
N SER A 677 -14.71 -1.91 0.89
CA SER A 677 -15.73 -2.68 1.60
C SER A 677 -16.10 -3.95 0.83
N ALA A 678 -16.35 -3.83 -0.47
CA ALA A 678 -16.58 -4.98 -1.34
C ALA A 678 -15.38 -5.94 -1.33
N ALA A 679 -14.14 -5.40 -1.29
CA ALA A 679 -12.94 -6.21 -1.15
C ALA A 679 -12.82 -6.90 0.23
N SER A 680 -13.27 -6.28 1.31
CA SER A 680 -13.18 -6.85 2.66
C SER A 680 -14.25 -7.92 2.93
N GLU A 681 -15.47 -7.72 2.44
CA GLU A 681 -16.57 -8.69 2.56
C GLU A 681 -16.28 -9.98 1.79
N THR A 682 -15.56 -9.87 0.68
CA THR A 682 -15.40 -10.98 -0.26
C THR A 682 -14.08 -11.75 -0.19
N ASN A 683 -13.08 -11.23 0.53
CA ASN A 683 -11.75 -11.85 0.63
C ASN A 683 -11.47 -12.48 1.99
N LEU A 684 -11.11 -13.77 2.03
CA LEU A 684 -10.76 -14.51 3.26
C LEU A 684 -9.62 -13.85 4.05
N PHE A 685 -8.58 -13.41 3.35
CA PHE A 685 -7.53 -12.57 3.91
C PHE A 685 -7.96 -11.12 3.75
N ALA A 686 -7.90 -10.30 4.80
CA ALA A 686 -8.25 -8.89 4.77
C ALA A 686 -7.32 -8.13 3.81
N GLN A 687 -7.64 -8.20 2.52
CA GLN A 687 -6.88 -7.64 1.43
C GLN A 687 -7.52 -6.30 1.04
N ALA A 688 -6.80 -5.20 1.26
CA ALA A 688 -7.02 -3.94 0.54
C ALA A 688 -6.24 -3.92 -0.79
N GLU A 689 -5.90 -5.10 -1.28
CA GLU A 689 -4.94 -5.30 -2.34
C GLU A 689 -5.55 -5.12 -3.70
N THR A 690 -5.03 -4.17 -4.48
CA THR A 690 -4.52 -4.24 -5.88
C THR A 690 -5.11 -5.27 -6.86
N ALA A 691 -6.31 -5.77 -6.60
CA ALA A 691 -7.36 -5.96 -7.57
C ALA A 691 -7.95 -4.58 -7.87
N THR A 692 -7.09 -3.69 -8.30
CA THR A 692 -7.46 -2.58 -9.14
C THR A 692 -8.29 -3.20 -10.26
N ASN A 693 -9.61 -3.08 -10.16
CA ASN A 693 -10.42 -3.06 -11.37
C ASN A 693 -9.71 -2.05 -12.26
N ASP A 694 -9.50 -2.39 -13.53
CA ASP A 694 -9.07 -1.43 -14.54
C ASP A 694 -9.91 -0.13 -14.41
N VAL A 695 -11.19 -0.29 -14.02
CA VAL A 695 -12.11 0.78 -13.63
C VAL A 695 -11.64 1.64 -12.44
N THR A 696 -11.12 1.08 -11.35
CA THR A 696 -10.64 1.86 -10.19
C THR A 696 -9.41 2.69 -10.56
N VAL A 697 -8.43 2.09 -11.26
CA VAL A 697 -7.26 2.83 -11.77
C VAL A 697 -7.71 3.96 -12.69
N ARG A 698 -8.68 3.69 -13.56
CA ARG A 698 -9.20 4.69 -14.50
C ARG A 698 -10.02 5.77 -13.81
N VAL A 699 -10.80 5.45 -12.77
CA VAL A 699 -11.49 6.46 -11.95
C VAL A 699 -10.48 7.33 -11.20
N ASP A 700 -9.44 6.74 -10.61
CA ASP A 700 -8.33 7.47 -9.97
C ASP A 700 -7.61 8.37 -10.99
N ALA A 701 -7.35 7.85 -12.19
CA ALA A 701 -6.70 8.61 -13.27
C ALA A 701 -7.59 9.74 -13.81
N VAL A 702 -8.91 9.53 -13.93
CA VAL A 702 -9.87 10.58 -14.30
C VAL A 702 -9.94 11.65 -13.23
N HIS A 703 -10.00 11.26 -11.95
CA HIS A 703 -10.00 12.19 -10.83
C HIS A 703 -8.71 13.01 -10.77
N GLU A 704 -7.55 12.37 -10.97
CA GLU A 704 -6.25 13.04 -11.05
C GLU A 704 -6.16 13.98 -12.26
N ALA A 705 -6.66 13.55 -13.43
CA ALA A 705 -6.69 14.39 -14.63
C ALA A 705 -7.63 15.59 -14.47
N TYR A 706 -8.77 15.43 -13.78
CA TYR A 706 -9.68 16.53 -13.41
C TYR A 706 -8.97 17.51 -12.45
N GLN A 707 -8.33 17.02 -11.38
CA GLN A 707 -7.60 17.87 -10.43
C GLN A 707 -6.45 18.65 -11.08
N ARG A 708 -5.85 18.11 -12.16
CA ARG A 708 -4.85 18.81 -12.97
C ARG A 708 -5.43 19.83 -13.94
N LEU A 709 -6.71 19.72 -14.25
CA LEU A 709 -7.45 20.66 -15.10
C LEU A 709 -8.03 21.83 -14.29
N THR A 710 -8.51 21.58 -13.06
CA THR A 710 -9.16 22.57 -12.18
C THR A 710 -8.44 23.93 -12.12
N PRO A 711 -7.10 24.03 -11.90
CA PRO A 711 -6.43 25.33 -11.79
C PRO A 711 -6.56 26.19 -13.05
N LEU A 712 -6.60 25.56 -14.22
CA LEU A 712 -6.74 26.23 -15.52
C LEU A 712 -8.17 26.70 -15.78
N LEU A 713 -9.15 26.15 -15.05
CA LEU A 713 -10.55 26.57 -15.14
C LEU A 713 -10.88 27.71 -14.19
N SER A 714 -9.95 28.18 -13.35
CA SER A 714 -10.17 29.35 -12.48
C SER A 714 -10.30 30.65 -13.28
N ASP A 715 -11.15 31.57 -12.84
CA ASP A 715 -11.40 32.85 -13.53
C ASP A 715 -10.13 33.68 -13.70
N SER A 716 -9.24 33.62 -12.70
CA SER A 716 -7.91 34.23 -12.74
C SER A 716 -7.04 33.68 -13.88
N ALA A 717 -7.11 32.38 -14.15
CA ALA A 717 -6.36 31.74 -15.24
C ALA A 717 -6.98 32.02 -16.62
N ARG A 718 -8.32 32.10 -16.69
CA ARG A 718 -9.05 32.43 -17.94
C ARG A 718 -8.70 33.83 -18.45
N LEU A 719 -8.70 34.80 -17.54
CA LEU A 719 -8.34 36.19 -17.82
C LEU A 719 -6.88 36.32 -18.25
N LEU A 720 -5.99 35.52 -17.68
CA LEU A 720 -4.56 35.58 -17.97
C LEU A 720 -4.18 34.95 -19.32
N HIS A 721 -4.83 33.84 -19.67
CA HIS A 721 -4.58 33.13 -20.94
C HIS A 721 -5.41 33.66 -22.11
N GLY A 722 -6.20 34.72 -21.89
CA GLY A 722 -7.06 35.32 -22.91
C GLY A 722 -8.14 34.35 -23.43
N TRP A 723 -8.56 33.38 -22.62
CA TRP A 723 -9.57 32.42 -23.02
C TRP A 723 -10.93 33.10 -23.09
N SER A 724 -11.58 32.99 -24.24
CA SER A 724 -12.98 33.38 -24.34
C SER A 724 -13.86 32.40 -23.55
N ASP A 725 -14.91 32.91 -22.91
CA ASP A 725 -15.92 32.08 -22.24
C ASP A 725 -16.49 31.00 -23.17
N ASP A 726 -16.56 31.29 -24.47
CA ASP A 726 -16.97 30.34 -25.51
C ASP A 726 -15.97 29.19 -25.75
N GLN A 727 -14.67 29.42 -25.62
CA GLN A 727 -13.67 28.35 -25.71
C GLN A 727 -13.72 27.43 -24.49
N VAL A 728 -13.84 28.01 -23.29
CA VAL A 728 -13.96 27.25 -22.04
C VAL A 728 -15.26 26.45 -22.02
N ALA A 729 -16.38 27.08 -22.38
CA ALA A 729 -17.66 26.43 -22.46
C ALA A 729 -17.66 25.29 -23.50
N ARG A 730 -16.96 25.43 -24.64
CA ARG A 730 -16.78 24.35 -25.61
C ARG A 730 -15.96 23.18 -25.05
N GLY A 731 -14.84 23.46 -24.37
CA GLY A 731 -14.01 22.44 -23.72
C GLY A 731 -14.75 21.67 -22.63
N ILE A 732 -15.46 22.38 -21.74
CA ILE A 732 -16.27 21.79 -20.68
C ILE A 732 -17.41 20.94 -21.27
N ARG A 733 -18.14 21.44 -22.28
CA ARG A 733 -19.20 20.65 -22.96
C ARG A 733 -18.67 19.33 -23.52
N ARG A 734 -17.51 19.35 -24.20
CA ARG A 734 -16.86 18.11 -24.71
C ARG A 734 -16.51 17.12 -23.61
N LEU A 735 -16.09 17.59 -22.43
CA LEU A 735 -15.79 16.74 -21.28
C LEU A 735 -17.07 16.15 -20.67
N ARG A 736 -18.13 16.95 -20.55
CA ARG A 736 -19.44 16.51 -20.07
C ARG A 736 -20.06 15.44 -20.98
N GLU A 737 -19.98 15.63 -22.30
CA GLU A 737 -20.39 14.62 -23.29
C GLU A 737 -19.58 13.30 -23.14
N ALA A 738 -18.30 13.38 -22.78
CA ALA A 738 -17.49 12.19 -22.50
C ALA A 738 -17.89 11.51 -21.19
N THR A 739 -18.24 12.29 -20.15
CA THR A 739 -18.78 11.79 -18.87
C THR A 739 -20.13 11.10 -19.07
N GLU A 740 -21.03 11.68 -19.86
CA GLU A 740 -22.33 11.10 -20.21
C GLU A 740 -22.20 9.80 -21.02
N ARG A 741 -21.23 9.73 -21.93
CA ARG A 741 -20.86 8.49 -22.62
C ARG A 741 -20.34 7.42 -21.66
N ALA A 742 -19.52 7.78 -20.67
CA ALA A 742 -19.08 6.86 -19.64
C ALA A 742 -20.26 6.41 -18.75
N GLU A 743 -21.21 7.30 -18.44
CA GLU A 743 -22.39 7.00 -17.63
C GLU A 743 -23.37 6.06 -18.35
N SER A 744 -23.69 6.32 -19.62
CA SER A 744 -24.54 5.44 -20.45
C SER A 744 -23.90 4.07 -20.66
N SER A 745 -22.58 4.01 -20.84
CA SER A 745 -21.79 2.77 -20.85
C SER A 745 -21.90 2.04 -19.50
N ALA A 746 -21.76 2.78 -18.40
CA ALA A 746 -21.92 2.26 -17.05
C ALA A 746 -23.35 1.79 -16.76
N ARG A 747 -24.40 2.32 -17.41
CA ARG A 747 -25.79 1.85 -17.29
C ARG A 747 -26.07 0.62 -18.17
N GLY A 748 -25.24 0.35 -19.17
CA GLY A 748 -25.44 -0.75 -20.13
C GLY A 748 -26.44 -0.40 -21.24
N GLU A 749 -26.69 0.90 -21.44
CA GLU A 749 -27.56 1.44 -22.50
C GLU A 749 -26.81 1.61 -23.82
N ALA A 750 -25.49 1.37 -23.82
CA ALA A 750 -24.60 1.41 -24.98
C ALA A 750 -24.85 0.23 -25.93
N GLY A 751 -25.98 0.28 -26.62
CA GLY A 751 -26.42 -0.69 -27.60
C GLY A 751 -27.44 -0.08 -28.54
N ARG A 752 -27.17 1.13 -29.07
CA ARG A 752 -27.72 1.76 -30.30
C ARG A 752 -27.55 3.29 -30.22
N SER A 753 -26.52 3.80 -30.89
CA SER A 753 -26.21 5.23 -31.23
C SER A 753 -24.72 5.48 -30.95
N THR A 754 -23.86 5.99 -31.82
CA THR A 754 -24.00 6.49 -33.19
C THR A 754 -22.59 6.40 -33.80
N ASP A 755 -22.43 5.66 -34.90
CA ASP A 755 -21.18 5.52 -35.65
C ASP A 755 -21.00 6.65 -36.68
N ARG A 756 -21.28 7.90 -36.27
CA ARG A 756 -21.14 9.09 -37.12
C ARG A 756 -20.71 10.29 -36.28
N ASP A 757 -19.45 10.69 -36.47
CA ASP A 757 -18.94 12.08 -36.43
C ASP A 757 -17.49 12.23 -35.92
N GLU A 758 -16.68 11.16 -35.91
CA GLU A 758 -15.27 11.24 -35.48
C GLU A 758 -14.28 11.75 -36.56
N THR A 759 -14.72 12.38 -37.66
CA THR A 759 -13.81 12.74 -38.79
C THR A 759 -13.78 14.21 -39.24
N ALA A 760 -14.30 15.18 -38.50
CA ALA A 760 -14.49 16.54 -39.06
C ALA A 760 -13.89 17.74 -38.29
N VAL A 761 -12.90 17.59 -37.39
CA VAL A 761 -12.32 18.77 -36.68
C VAL A 761 -10.77 18.79 -36.64
N ASP A 762 -10.11 18.37 -37.72
CA ASP A 762 -8.63 18.35 -37.80
C ASP A 762 -8.01 19.47 -38.66
N ALA A 763 -8.71 20.58 -38.96
CA ALA A 763 -8.19 21.54 -39.94
C ALA A 763 -8.25 23.05 -39.60
N ALA A 764 -8.55 23.46 -38.37
CA ALA A 764 -8.55 24.89 -38.04
C ALA A 764 -8.24 25.15 -36.57
N ASP A 765 -6.94 25.19 -36.22
CA ASP A 765 -6.39 26.07 -35.16
C ASP A 765 -4.86 25.90 -35.07
N ALA A 766 -4.18 26.08 -36.21
CA ALA A 766 -2.73 26.22 -36.28
C ALA A 766 -2.33 27.70 -36.28
N ALA A 767 -2.56 28.41 -35.17
CA ALA A 767 -1.97 29.72 -34.91
C ALA A 767 -1.94 30.03 -33.41
N GLY A 768 -0.77 29.94 -32.78
CA GLY A 768 -0.54 30.45 -31.41
C GLY A 768 0.27 29.52 -30.53
N LEU A 769 1.60 29.63 -30.63
CA LEU A 769 2.57 29.00 -29.73
C LEU A 769 2.43 29.60 -28.31
N GLU A 770 1.49 29.07 -27.54
CA GLU A 770 1.43 29.00 -26.05
C GLU A 770 0.12 28.31 -25.54
N VAL A 771 -0.76 27.87 -26.47
CA VAL A 771 -2.03 27.16 -26.18
C VAL A 771 -1.88 25.63 -26.00
N SER A 772 -0.65 25.11 -26.12
CA SER A 772 -0.33 23.66 -26.15
C SER A 772 -0.70 22.90 -24.87
N ASP A 773 -0.39 23.45 -23.69
CA ASP A 773 -0.39 22.63 -22.46
C ASP A 773 -1.78 22.44 -21.84
N ALA A 774 -2.67 23.41 -22.02
CA ALA A 774 -4.05 23.32 -21.54
C ALA A 774 -4.92 22.43 -22.44
N LEU A 775 -4.79 22.59 -23.77
CA LEU A 775 -5.44 21.68 -24.72
C LEU A 775 -4.99 20.25 -24.48
N ARG A 776 -3.69 20.03 -24.27
CA ARG A 776 -3.14 18.71 -23.95
C ARG A 776 -3.69 18.10 -22.66
N ARG A 777 -4.05 18.92 -21.65
CA ARG A 777 -4.68 18.44 -20.40
C ARG A 777 -6.17 18.14 -20.57
N VAL A 778 -6.90 18.95 -21.33
CA VAL A 778 -8.29 18.66 -21.73
C VAL A 778 -8.34 17.37 -22.56
N GLU A 779 -7.43 17.21 -23.52
CA GLU A 779 -7.27 15.99 -24.31
C GLU A 779 -6.88 14.79 -23.45
N ASN A 780 -6.00 14.98 -22.46
CA ASN A 780 -5.63 13.90 -21.55
C ASN A 780 -6.82 13.45 -20.69
N LEU A 781 -7.59 14.39 -20.10
CA LEU A 781 -8.80 14.04 -19.35
C LEU A 781 -9.85 13.38 -20.26
N HIS A 782 -10.05 13.90 -21.47
CA HIS A 782 -10.96 13.32 -22.46
C HIS A 782 -10.55 11.90 -22.87
N ALA A 783 -9.25 11.68 -23.13
CA ALA A 783 -8.70 10.37 -23.46
C ALA A 783 -8.88 9.40 -22.30
N THR A 784 -8.67 9.85 -21.06
CA THR A 784 -8.83 9.02 -19.85
C THR A 784 -10.31 8.65 -19.61
N LEU A 785 -11.23 9.59 -19.83
CA LEU A 785 -12.68 9.36 -19.78
C LEU A 785 -13.14 8.38 -20.89
N THR A 786 -12.61 8.53 -22.10
CA THR A 786 -12.91 7.63 -23.22
C THR A 786 -12.39 6.22 -22.96
N GLN A 787 -11.18 6.11 -22.40
CA GLN A 787 -10.63 4.86 -21.91
C GLN A 787 -11.51 4.24 -20.80
N LEU A 788 -12.01 5.02 -19.85
CA LEU A 788 -12.92 4.54 -18.82
C LEU A 788 -14.22 3.99 -19.44
N ALA A 789 -14.83 4.72 -20.38
CA ALA A 789 -16.03 4.30 -21.09
C ALA A 789 -15.84 2.97 -21.84
N GLN A 790 -14.71 2.80 -22.56
CA GLN A 790 -14.38 1.55 -23.25
C GLN A 790 -14.31 0.34 -22.30
N VAL A 791 -13.76 0.52 -21.10
CA VAL A 791 -13.70 -0.55 -20.10
C VAL A 791 -15.07 -0.84 -19.52
N LEU A 792 -15.86 0.19 -19.23
CA LEU A 792 -17.24 0.00 -18.75
C LEU A 792 -18.08 -0.74 -19.80
N CYS A 793 -17.92 -0.42 -21.08
CA CYS A 793 -18.51 -1.14 -22.21
C CYS A 793 -18.03 -2.59 -22.32
N SER A 794 -16.73 -2.87 -22.21
CA SER A 794 -16.21 -4.25 -22.29
C SER A 794 -16.72 -5.13 -21.14
N HIS A 795 -16.95 -4.54 -19.97
CA HIS A 795 -17.56 -5.22 -18.84
C HIS A 795 -19.09 -5.39 -18.99
N ALA A 796 -19.74 -4.56 -19.80
CA ALA A 796 -21.18 -4.67 -20.12
C ALA A 796 -21.47 -5.63 -21.29
N ALA A 797 -20.54 -5.77 -22.25
CA ALA A 797 -20.76 -6.44 -23.54
C ALA A 797 -20.54 -7.97 -23.55
N LEU A 798 -20.13 -8.61 -22.46
CA LEU A 798 -20.09 -10.08 -22.39
C LEU A 798 -21.52 -10.62 -22.23
N PRO A 799 -22.11 -11.23 -23.27
CA PRO A 799 -23.55 -11.45 -23.35
C PRO A 799 -24.04 -12.49 -22.33
N ASP A 800 -25.29 -12.31 -21.92
CA ASP A 800 -26.16 -13.28 -21.24
C ASP A 800 -26.40 -14.53 -22.12
N ALA A 801 -25.35 -15.26 -22.49
CA ALA A 801 -25.44 -16.48 -23.31
C ALA A 801 -25.84 -17.73 -22.52
N THR A 802 -26.27 -17.59 -21.26
CA THR A 802 -26.92 -18.66 -20.50
C THR A 802 -28.11 -18.09 -19.74
N ARG A 803 -29.16 -17.78 -20.49
CA ARG A 803 -30.52 -18.02 -20.04
C ARG A 803 -31.06 -19.23 -20.77
#